data_AF-A0A7X8VVL8-F1
#
_entry.id   AF-A0A7X8VVL8-F1
#
_cell.length_a   1.000
_cell.length_b   1.000
_cell.length_c   1.000
_cell.angle_alpha   90.00
_cell.angle_beta   90.00
_cell.angle_gamma   90.00
#
_symmetry.space_group_name_H-M   'P 1'
#
loop_
_entity.id
_entity.type
_entity.pdbx_description
1 polymer ?
#
loop_
_entity_poly.entity_id
_entity_poly.type
_entity_poly.pdbx_seq_one_letter_code
_entity_poly.pdbx_strand_id
1 'polypeptide(L)'
;MHRIFLLICLLYSCSIMAASINIGAADATGSRNCVLENKYLRAEFSTLGGRLVSLKDKRSGQEFTIADANGRSGAFKDQFPPMKYDFTKVQYQARIVSDNGKTVALELQSPRMQGEFQFLKITRVLTLQEGQTRLHCDLSIANQKESMAPTVINYWQHNFFGVPGEDNNFLLPLPSGVHCAVPNAQSNARGSSFFTQPVRGWLAMLGVSGKGVVILPEYKRFELAFSWYCKGSTPLDTLEWRMIPEEVPDGASLKSSFGLGLVNGLAVINGAGQDGCGKVRISPSGPVAELQLQGFRPAAVQVKVLLDGREVAARETSLQPERISELSIPLPALPAQSVPLLVQVWEGQKMLFDLMAKTAGEKEETVTFAPLEERQKPIEDDEEWQFELSAEYVSPHYPWQKGGENARVMFLVPTDGTRDIIELQQRFNIDPIAPTVFPHKYGMSWRVKTSMPVGVPQTGLNFLQKFLDEEQFSVLVIGNRPDFKAPLKWTDYPPLLRHKILSLVEGGVGLLYINPTGEDKELTALLKGLEPIGRAMTASMDFSAAPHFPGSSISIGQYGKGRVVVVKYRSSAFVAPHSGHRNPNWALLQTEHRFQEYQFAILGRLLNCCLGRTPLLTAAGISEGKLNVNALESGEATVDFFGRYSQPLQSLKVNLQAGSNSINCPPLPHGRVYAHIRLGDRDFAFASAEIKRPEYIATLDMNTTFEAGEPVRAKIALSPAAAGASIEQEIIDNTGRLLYRGQGTELLWKPANAVVNRHVFIVRLCRNGELLDERQQEFFLPDVLYATRNYAHLLWTDGDCFPEYTYPYRHELKRRFGFNYLYAGSSAGADAWTLKYANCEAGTNWHCNAAGLHNSNFMNSLKQWSDTHDSQYLIDPVCKNDPKVIEKLQETDVADRFHFFASRKMFQLGDEMSITYYNSPMDTCFCQFCLP
;
A
#
# COMPACT_ATOMS: atom_id res chain seq x y z
N MET A 1 -7.47 -79.25 -30.84
CA MET A 1 -7.09 -78.85 -29.47
C MET A 1 -6.25 -77.56 -29.40
N HIS A 2 -5.34 -77.27 -30.35
CA HIS A 2 -4.56 -76.01 -30.36
C HIS A 2 -5.38 -74.71 -30.50
N ARG A 3 -6.56 -74.73 -31.14
CA ARG A 3 -7.44 -73.54 -31.24
C ARG A 3 -8.21 -73.21 -29.96
N ILE A 4 -8.37 -74.17 -29.04
CA ILE A 4 -9.05 -73.94 -27.74
C ILE A 4 -8.04 -73.39 -26.71
N PHE A 5 -6.77 -73.81 -26.79
CA PHE A 5 -5.71 -73.27 -25.94
C PHE A 5 -5.37 -71.81 -26.29
N LEU A 6 -5.42 -71.42 -27.56
CA LEU A 6 -5.24 -70.01 -27.95
C LEU A 6 -6.39 -69.11 -27.49
N LEU A 7 -7.63 -69.62 -27.45
CA LEU A 7 -8.80 -68.86 -26.98
C LEU A 7 -8.77 -68.67 -25.46
N ILE A 8 -8.28 -69.66 -24.71
CA ILE A 8 -8.13 -69.58 -23.24
C ILE A 8 -6.95 -68.67 -22.86
N CYS A 9 -5.86 -68.64 -23.63
CA CYS A 9 -4.77 -67.67 -23.40
C CYS A 9 -5.15 -66.23 -23.79
N LEU A 10 -6.02 -66.01 -24.78
CA LEU A 10 -6.53 -64.66 -25.14
C LEU A 10 -7.63 -64.16 -24.19
N LEU A 11 -8.36 -65.05 -23.51
CA LEU A 11 -9.33 -64.68 -22.47
C LEU A 11 -8.68 -64.32 -21.12
N TYR A 12 -7.41 -64.72 -20.90
CA TYR A 12 -6.63 -64.33 -19.72
C TYR A 12 -5.83 -63.02 -19.88
N SER A 13 -5.84 -62.38 -21.05
CA SER A 13 -5.13 -61.10 -21.28
C SER A 13 -6.02 -59.84 -21.26
N CYS A 14 -7.33 -59.98 -21.04
CA CYS A 14 -8.22 -58.88 -20.70
C CYS A 14 -8.48 -58.84 -19.19
N SER A 15 -7.42 -58.79 -18.39
CA SER A 15 -7.55 -58.34 -17.00
C SER A 15 -8.01 -56.89 -17.05
N ILE A 16 -9.30 -56.65 -16.81
CA ILE A 16 -9.76 -55.32 -16.39
C ILE A 16 -8.90 -55.01 -15.17
N MET A 17 -7.96 -54.07 -15.31
CA MET A 17 -7.10 -53.70 -14.19
C MET A 17 -7.98 -53.04 -13.14
N ALA A 18 -8.24 -53.79 -12.07
CA ALA A 18 -8.77 -53.26 -10.82
C ALA A 18 -7.98 -52.02 -10.39
N ALA A 19 -8.64 -51.06 -9.75
CA ALA A 19 -7.93 -49.99 -9.07
C ALA A 19 -7.02 -50.59 -7.97
N SER A 20 -5.80 -50.11 -7.86
CA SER A 20 -4.81 -50.59 -6.89
C SER A 20 -4.12 -49.43 -6.18
N ILE A 21 -3.62 -49.73 -4.98
CA ILE A 21 -2.88 -48.79 -4.15
C ILE A 21 -1.69 -49.50 -3.50
N ASN A 22 -0.55 -48.82 -3.44
CA ASN A 22 0.64 -49.34 -2.78
C ASN A 22 1.39 -48.22 -2.04
N ILE A 23 1.91 -48.52 -0.85
CA ILE A 23 2.84 -47.65 -0.10
C ILE A 23 4.21 -48.31 -0.12
N GLY A 24 5.15 -47.69 -0.84
CA GLY A 24 6.52 -48.18 -0.98
C GLY A 24 7.33 -48.11 0.32
N ALA A 25 8.52 -48.72 0.29
CA ALA A 25 9.49 -48.60 1.37
C ALA A 25 9.95 -47.15 1.54
N ALA A 26 10.41 -46.81 2.75
CA ALA A 26 11.02 -45.52 3.01
C ALA A 26 12.38 -45.41 2.31
N ASP A 27 12.65 -44.27 1.68
CA ASP A 27 13.96 -43.92 1.12
C ASP A 27 14.93 -43.45 2.21
N ALA A 28 16.14 -43.03 1.81
CA ALA A 28 17.19 -42.57 2.72
C ALA A 28 16.79 -41.32 3.55
N THR A 29 15.75 -40.58 3.13
CA THR A 29 15.21 -39.41 3.84
C THR A 29 14.02 -39.75 4.74
N GLY A 30 13.64 -41.03 4.82
CA GLY A 30 12.46 -41.51 5.51
C GLY A 30 11.15 -41.30 4.73
N SER A 31 11.21 -40.73 3.52
CA SER A 31 10.06 -40.49 2.66
C SER A 31 9.61 -41.78 1.97
N ARG A 32 8.30 -41.96 1.79
CA ARG A 32 7.69 -43.08 1.05
C ARG A 32 6.96 -42.56 -0.18
N ASN A 33 6.97 -43.35 -1.24
CA ASN A 33 6.14 -43.10 -2.41
C ASN A 33 4.87 -43.96 -2.33
N CYS A 34 3.72 -43.32 -2.48
CA CYS A 34 2.40 -43.93 -2.44
C CYS A 34 1.79 -43.85 -3.84
N VAL A 35 1.44 -44.98 -4.44
CA VAL A 35 0.94 -45.05 -5.81
C VAL A 35 -0.54 -45.45 -5.78
N LEU A 36 -1.39 -44.67 -6.44
CA LEU A 36 -2.77 -45.04 -6.77
C LEU A 36 -2.84 -45.18 -8.29
N GLU A 37 -3.36 -46.30 -8.78
CA GLU A 37 -3.56 -46.48 -10.23
C GLU A 37 -4.78 -47.30 -10.59
N ASN A 38 -5.23 -47.13 -11.83
CA ASN A 38 -6.25 -47.96 -12.47
C ASN A 38 -5.88 -48.16 -13.95
N LYS A 39 -6.84 -48.50 -14.81
CA LYS A 39 -6.62 -48.65 -16.26
C LYS A 39 -6.16 -47.36 -16.96
N TYR A 40 -6.55 -46.17 -16.48
CA TYR A 40 -6.36 -44.90 -17.18
C TYR A 40 -5.33 -43.97 -16.55
N LEU A 41 -5.20 -43.98 -15.23
CA LEU A 41 -4.44 -43.00 -14.47
C LEU A 41 -3.47 -43.73 -13.53
N ARG A 42 -2.27 -43.18 -13.39
CA ARG A 42 -1.34 -43.47 -12.29
C ARG A 42 -0.95 -42.16 -11.60
N ALA A 43 -1.23 -42.04 -10.31
CA ALA A 43 -0.86 -40.92 -9.47
C ALA A 43 0.09 -41.39 -8.37
N GLU A 44 1.25 -40.74 -8.24
CA GLU A 44 2.26 -41.06 -7.24
C GLU A 44 2.47 -39.87 -6.31
N PHE A 45 2.33 -40.12 -5.00
CA PHE A 45 2.48 -39.13 -3.94
C PHE A 45 3.70 -39.44 -3.09
N SER A 46 4.47 -38.41 -2.76
CA SER A 46 5.54 -38.50 -1.77
C SER A 46 5.00 -38.12 -0.39
N THR A 47 5.39 -38.85 0.66
CA THR A 47 5.10 -38.41 2.04
C THR A 47 5.82 -37.12 2.39
N LEU A 48 6.95 -36.79 1.73
CA LEU A 48 7.60 -35.50 1.89
C LEU A 48 6.74 -34.38 1.27
N GLY A 49 6.10 -33.62 2.15
CA GLY A 49 5.13 -32.58 1.85
C GLY A 49 3.76 -33.08 1.38
N GLY A 50 3.52 -34.40 1.45
CA GLY A 50 2.30 -35.04 0.95
C GLY A 50 2.00 -34.71 -0.52
N ARG A 51 3.04 -34.42 -1.32
CA ARG A 51 2.89 -33.83 -2.66
C ARG A 51 2.75 -34.90 -3.74
N LEU A 52 2.01 -34.57 -4.81
CA LEU A 52 1.94 -35.36 -6.03
C LEU A 52 3.23 -35.17 -6.84
N VAL A 53 3.96 -36.27 -7.08
CA VAL A 53 5.26 -36.27 -7.75
C VAL A 53 5.25 -36.81 -9.17
N SER A 54 4.24 -37.63 -9.51
CA SER A 54 3.98 -38.09 -10.90
C SER A 54 2.48 -38.28 -11.11
N LEU A 55 2.01 -37.86 -12.27
CA LEU A 55 0.62 -37.92 -12.71
C LEU A 55 0.58 -38.32 -14.18
N LYS A 56 0.40 -39.61 -14.43
CA LYS A 56 0.52 -40.20 -15.76
C LYS A 56 -0.82 -40.65 -16.31
N ASP A 57 -1.13 -40.23 -17.54
CA ASP A 57 -2.18 -40.84 -18.35
C ASP A 57 -1.65 -42.15 -18.97
N LYS A 58 -2.19 -43.29 -18.53
CA LYS A 58 -1.81 -44.61 -19.04
C LYS A 58 -2.32 -44.86 -20.46
N ARG A 59 -3.31 -44.10 -20.94
CA ARG A 59 -3.83 -44.21 -22.32
C ARG A 59 -2.84 -43.65 -23.34
N SER A 60 -2.21 -42.52 -23.01
CA SER A 60 -1.30 -41.80 -23.91
C SER A 60 0.17 -41.89 -23.52
N GLY A 61 0.46 -42.38 -22.31
CA GLY A 61 1.79 -42.38 -21.72
C GLY A 61 2.25 -41.00 -21.22
N GLN A 62 1.40 -39.97 -21.30
CA GLN A 62 1.74 -38.58 -20.99
C GLN A 62 1.90 -38.35 -19.48
N GLU A 63 2.98 -37.69 -19.09
CA GLU A 63 3.19 -37.15 -17.73
C GLU A 63 2.68 -35.70 -17.66
N PHE A 64 2.08 -35.32 -16.53
CA PHE A 64 1.46 -34.00 -16.34
C PHE A 64 2.02 -33.19 -15.16
N THR A 65 2.98 -33.75 -14.42
CA THR A 65 3.69 -33.03 -13.35
C THR A 65 5.17 -33.34 -13.40
N ILE A 66 5.98 -32.45 -12.84
CA ILE A 66 7.40 -32.69 -12.61
C ILE A 66 7.72 -32.28 -11.19
N ALA A 67 8.13 -33.23 -10.37
CA ALA A 67 8.68 -32.97 -9.04
C ALA A 67 10.20 -33.07 -9.05
N ASP A 68 10.84 -32.16 -8.33
CA ASP A 68 12.25 -32.22 -8.00
C ASP A 68 12.46 -32.93 -6.65
N ALA A 69 13.70 -33.36 -6.40
CA ALA A 69 14.05 -33.99 -5.13
C ALA A 69 13.86 -33.03 -3.94
N ASN A 70 14.08 -31.74 -4.15
CA ASN A 70 14.09 -30.71 -3.10
C ASN A 70 12.71 -30.16 -2.74
N GLY A 71 11.64 -30.57 -3.42
CA GLY A 71 10.28 -30.13 -3.14
C GLY A 71 9.93 -28.71 -3.57
N ARG A 72 10.69 -28.15 -4.50
CA ARG A 72 10.36 -26.87 -5.13
C ARG A 72 9.24 -27.08 -6.16
N SER A 73 9.22 -28.20 -6.88
CA SER A 73 8.18 -28.52 -7.87
C SER A 73 7.29 -29.70 -7.45
N GLY A 74 6.40 -30.14 -8.34
CA GLY A 74 5.32 -31.08 -8.03
C GLY A 74 3.98 -30.39 -7.73
N ALA A 75 2.95 -31.17 -7.46
CA ALA A 75 1.60 -30.68 -7.23
C ALA A 75 1.04 -31.08 -5.86
N PHE A 76 -0.14 -30.60 -5.52
CA PHE A 76 -0.81 -30.83 -4.24
C PHE A 76 0.06 -30.33 -3.07
N LYS A 77 0.67 -29.15 -3.21
CA LYS A 77 1.43 -28.53 -2.13
C LYS A 77 0.53 -27.63 -1.31
N ASP A 78 0.49 -27.84 0.00
CA ASP A 78 -0.32 -27.06 0.93
C ASP A 78 0.37 -25.73 1.25
N GLN A 79 -0.36 -24.61 1.18
CA GLN A 79 0.12 -23.27 1.51
C GLN A 79 -0.90 -22.45 2.30
N PHE A 80 -0.38 -21.58 3.17
CA PHE A 80 -1.14 -20.63 3.98
C PHE A 80 -0.41 -19.28 3.94
N PRO A 81 -0.84 -18.32 3.10
CA PRO A 81 -0.23 -17.00 3.06
C PRO A 81 -0.25 -16.28 4.43
N PRO A 82 0.75 -15.43 4.75
CA PRO A 82 1.87 -15.03 3.90
C PRO A 82 3.05 -16.01 3.91
N MET A 83 3.10 -16.98 4.83
CA MET A 83 4.21 -17.93 4.97
C MET A 83 4.11 -19.06 3.93
N LYS A 84 5.00 -19.01 2.93
CA LYS A 84 4.98 -19.96 1.80
C LYS A 84 5.88 -21.16 2.11
N TYR A 85 5.38 -22.36 1.82
CA TYR A 85 6.12 -23.63 1.71
C TYR A 85 6.48 -24.40 3.00
N ASP A 86 5.98 -24.04 4.18
CA ASP A 86 6.33 -24.78 5.42
C ASP A 86 5.90 -26.25 5.37
N PHE A 87 4.71 -26.52 4.82
CA PHE A 87 4.20 -27.88 4.67
C PHE A 87 4.89 -28.68 3.56
N THR A 88 5.71 -28.07 2.68
CA THR A 88 6.35 -28.84 1.59
C THR A 88 7.57 -29.64 2.05
N LYS A 89 8.10 -29.34 3.24
CA LYS A 89 9.31 -29.92 3.81
C LYS A 89 9.06 -30.95 4.90
N VAL A 90 7.81 -31.20 5.27
CA VAL A 90 7.46 -32.08 6.41
C VAL A 90 6.99 -33.45 5.96
N GLN A 91 7.21 -34.47 6.80
CA GLN A 91 6.83 -35.85 6.49
C GLN A 91 5.38 -36.13 6.90
N TYR A 92 4.53 -36.32 5.91
CA TYR A 92 3.14 -36.73 6.10
C TYR A 92 3.07 -38.23 6.44
N GLN A 93 2.09 -38.60 7.23
CA GLN A 93 1.75 -40.01 7.46
C GLN A 93 0.83 -40.49 6.34
N ALA A 94 1.13 -41.67 5.79
CA ALA A 94 0.34 -42.30 4.74
C ALA A 94 -0.37 -43.56 5.25
N ARG A 95 -1.65 -43.70 4.93
CA ARG A 95 -2.47 -44.87 5.30
C ARG A 95 -3.43 -45.24 4.17
N ILE A 96 -3.53 -46.54 3.88
CA ILE A 96 -4.57 -47.06 2.97
C ILE A 96 -5.89 -47.11 3.76
N VAL A 97 -6.91 -46.41 3.27
CA VAL A 97 -8.25 -46.36 3.90
C VAL A 97 -9.24 -47.31 3.22
N SER A 98 -9.06 -47.55 1.92
CA SER A 98 -9.83 -48.52 1.15
C SER A 98 -8.95 -49.14 0.08
N ASP A 99 -9.08 -50.46 -0.10
CA ASP A 99 -8.54 -51.20 -1.23
C ASP A 99 -9.45 -52.41 -1.51
N ASN A 100 -10.41 -52.25 -2.41
CA ASN A 100 -11.38 -53.29 -2.75
C ASN A 100 -11.42 -53.62 -4.25
N GLY A 101 -10.40 -53.19 -5.00
CA GLY A 101 -10.30 -53.36 -6.46
C GLY A 101 -11.23 -52.47 -7.29
N LYS A 102 -12.37 -52.02 -6.75
CA LYS A 102 -13.26 -51.03 -7.42
C LYS A 102 -12.93 -49.60 -7.04
N THR A 103 -12.52 -49.40 -5.79
CA THR A 103 -12.19 -48.10 -5.21
C THR A 103 -11.00 -48.27 -4.27
N VAL A 104 -9.99 -47.43 -4.48
CA VAL A 104 -8.83 -47.32 -3.61
C VAL A 104 -8.77 -45.91 -3.02
N ALA A 105 -8.34 -45.81 -1.76
CA ALA A 105 -8.23 -44.53 -1.07
C ALA A 105 -6.95 -44.44 -0.23
N LEU A 106 -6.20 -43.36 -0.42
CA LEU A 106 -4.99 -43.01 0.34
C LEU A 106 -5.30 -41.83 1.26
N GLU A 107 -5.05 -41.97 2.55
CA GLU A 107 -5.02 -40.86 3.49
C GLU A 107 -3.58 -40.35 3.65
N LEU A 108 -3.41 -39.04 3.49
CA LEU A 108 -2.19 -38.30 3.80
C LEU A 108 -2.49 -37.31 4.91
N GLN A 109 -1.77 -37.40 6.02
CA GLN A 109 -1.97 -36.56 7.19
C GLN A 109 -0.69 -35.81 7.57
N SER A 110 -0.78 -34.49 7.70
CA SER A 110 0.36 -33.66 8.10
C SER A 110 0.78 -33.97 9.53
N PRO A 111 2.07 -33.82 9.86
CA PRO A 111 2.51 -33.83 11.26
C PRO A 111 2.04 -32.56 11.98
N ARG A 112 2.27 -32.50 13.30
CA ARG A 112 2.22 -31.23 14.03
C ARG A 112 3.39 -30.36 13.57
N MET A 113 3.11 -29.10 13.25
CA MET A 113 4.12 -28.11 12.89
C MET A 113 4.66 -27.41 14.14
N GLN A 114 5.71 -26.61 13.99
CA GLN A 114 6.13 -25.61 14.97
C GLN A 114 5.70 -24.21 14.49
N GLY A 115 5.66 -23.23 15.39
CA GLY A 115 5.36 -21.83 15.04
C GLY A 115 3.86 -21.58 14.80
N GLU A 116 3.55 -20.67 13.88
CA GLU A 116 2.18 -20.16 13.63
C GLU A 116 1.18 -21.29 13.30
N PHE A 117 1.61 -22.33 12.59
CA PHE A 117 0.74 -23.43 12.16
C PHE A 117 0.77 -24.64 13.09
N GLN A 118 1.31 -24.53 14.31
CA GLN A 118 1.50 -25.68 15.21
C GLN A 118 0.19 -26.38 15.61
N PHE A 119 -0.93 -25.67 15.54
CA PHE A 119 -2.26 -26.19 15.84
C PHE A 119 -3.06 -26.56 14.60
N LEU A 120 -2.50 -26.44 13.39
CA LEU A 120 -3.16 -26.89 12.17
C LEU A 120 -2.79 -28.32 11.86
N LYS A 121 -3.80 -29.11 11.51
CA LYS A 121 -3.64 -30.48 11.04
C LYS A 121 -4.39 -30.71 9.74
N ILE A 122 -3.66 -31.02 8.68
CA ILE A 122 -4.19 -31.24 7.34
C ILE A 122 -4.35 -32.73 7.12
N THR A 123 -5.53 -33.16 6.67
CA THR A 123 -5.80 -34.53 6.24
C THR A 123 -6.40 -34.51 4.85
N ARG A 124 -5.84 -35.31 3.95
CA ARG A 124 -6.32 -35.51 2.59
C ARG A 124 -6.66 -36.96 2.38
N VAL A 125 -7.84 -37.25 1.84
CA VAL A 125 -8.24 -38.60 1.41
C VAL A 125 -8.37 -38.60 -0.10
N LEU A 126 -7.42 -39.24 -0.76
CA LEU A 126 -7.30 -39.32 -2.21
C LEU A 126 -7.96 -40.60 -2.70
N THR A 127 -9.03 -40.49 -3.47
CA THR A 127 -9.84 -41.63 -3.91
C THR A 127 -9.77 -41.80 -5.43
N LEU A 128 -9.49 -43.03 -5.88
CA LEU A 128 -9.48 -43.43 -7.28
C LEU A 128 -10.39 -44.64 -7.51
N GLN A 129 -11.20 -44.58 -8.56
CA GLN A 129 -12.12 -45.67 -8.95
C GLN A 129 -11.64 -46.35 -10.23
N GLU A 130 -11.88 -47.65 -10.37
CA GLU A 130 -11.38 -48.52 -11.47
C GLU A 130 -11.63 -47.98 -12.89
N GLY A 131 -12.81 -47.37 -13.11
CA GLY A 131 -13.26 -46.90 -14.42
C GLY A 131 -13.12 -45.40 -14.66
N GLN A 132 -12.32 -44.67 -13.88
CA GLN A 132 -12.29 -43.20 -13.94
C GLN A 132 -10.93 -42.61 -14.33
N THR A 133 -10.92 -41.49 -15.05
CA THR A 133 -9.69 -40.67 -15.28
C THR A 133 -9.57 -39.51 -14.29
N ARG A 134 -10.37 -39.53 -13.22
CA ARG A 134 -10.41 -38.50 -12.19
C ARG A 134 -9.93 -39.06 -10.84
N LEU A 135 -9.04 -38.32 -10.21
CA LEU A 135 -8.68 -38.47 -8.81
C LEU A 135 -9.51 -37.49 -7.96
N HIS A 136 -10.17 -37.97 -6.92
CA HIS A 136 -10.92 -37.13 -5.97
C HIS A 136 -10.10 -36.91 -4.70
N CYS A 137 -10.15 -35.72 -4.11
CA CYS A 137 -9.49 -35.38 -2.87
C CYS A 137 -10.49 -34.78 -1.89
N ASP A 138 -10.73 -35.46 -0.77
CA ASP A 138 -11.42 -34.87 0.38
C ASP A 138 -10.38 -34.24 1.32
N LEU A 139 -10.56 -32.96 1.63
CA LEU A 139 -9.65 -32.14 2.44
C LEU A 139 -10.31 -31.81 3.78
N SER A 140 -9.58 -32.04 4.87
CA SER A 140 -9.94 -31.58 6.21
C SER A 140 -8.76 -30.83 6.83
N ILE A 141 -9.00 -29.59 7.26
CA ILE A 141 -8.00 -28.79 7.99
C ILE A 141 -8.56 -28.52 9.38
N ALA A 142 -7.96 -29.14 10.39
CA ALA A 142 -8.40 -29.04 11.77
C ALA A 142 -7.60 -27.99 12.54
N ASN A 143 -8.30 -27.08 13.21
CA ASN A 143 -7.75 -26.25 14.28
C ASN A 143 -7.79 -27.08 15.57
N GLN A 144 -6.63 -27.53 16.06
CA GLN A 144 -6.57 -28.39 17.24
C GLN A 144 -7.08 -27.64 18.48
N LYS A 145 -7.66 -28.36 19.46
CA LYS A 145 -8.18 -27.75 20.71
C LYS A 145 -7.10 -26.98 21.47
N GLU A 146 -5.86 -27.41 21.33
CA GLU A 146 -4.68 -26.79 21.92
C GLU A 146 -4.43 -25.36 21.41
N SER A 147 -5.08 -24.93 20.33
CA SER A 147 -5.05 -23.53 19.86
C SER A 147 -5.70 -22.57 20.86
N MET A 148 -6.71 -23.04 21.60
CA MET A 148 -7.49 -22.25 22.57
C MET A 148 -8.19 -21.00 22.01
N ALA A 149 -8.11 -20.77 20.70
CA ALA A 149 -8.72 -19.66 19.99
C ALA A 149 -9.13 -20.09 18.56
N PRO A 150 -10.14 -19.43 17.98
CA PRO A 150 -10.42 -19.58 16.56
C PRO A 150 -9.21 -19.15 15.72
N THR A 151 -9.09 -19.75 14.53
CA THR A 151 -8.06 -19.38 13.55
C THR A 151 -8.71 -19.18 12.18
N VAL A 152 -8.23 -18.20 11.42
CA VAL A 152 -8.65 -18.00 10.03
C VAL A 152 -7.84 -18.92 9.13
N ILE A 153 -8.51 -19.74 8.33
CA ILE A 153 -7.88 -20.67 7.40
C ILE A 153 -8.00 -20.11 5.98
N ASN A 154 -6.87 -19.68 5.41
CA ASN A 154 -6.76 -19.11 4.07
C ASN A 154 -6.07 -20.07 3.08
N TYR A 155 -6.58 -21.30 3.00
CA TYR A 155 -5.91 -22.41 2.30
C TYR A 155 -5.66 -22.12 0.81
N TRP A 156 -4.42 -22.34 0.38
CA TRP A 156 -3.98 -22.18 -0.99
C TRP A 156 -3.35 -23.49 -1.48
N GLN A 157 -3.84 -24.00 -2.63
CA GLN A 157 -3.22 -25.15 -3.29
C GLN A 157 -2.24 -24.71 -4.38
N HIS A 158 -0.95 -24.97 -4.14
CA HIS A 158 0.11 -24.65 -5.09
C HIS A 158 0.47 -25.88 -5.93
N ASN A 159 0.32 -25.79 -7.26
CA ASN A 159 0.56 -26.93 -8.15
C ASN A 159 1.36 -26.56 -9.38
N PHE A 160 2.30 -27.43 -9.74
CA PHE A 160 2.91 -27.45 -11.07
C PHE A 160 2.18 -28.50 -11.92
N PHE A 161 1.46 -28.04 -12.94
CA PHE A 161 0.71 -28.89 -13.86
C PHE A 161 0.91 -28.41 -15.29
N GLY A 162 0.86 -29.34 -16.22
CA GLY A 162 0.92 -29.08 -17.66
C GLY A 162 1.58 -30.25 -18.38
N VAL A 163 1.73 -30.14 -19.69
CA VAL A 163 2.46 -31.11 -20.50
C VAL A 163 3.92 -30.68 -20.57
N PRO A 164 4.87 -31.44 -19.99
CA PRO A 164 6.29 -31.11 -20.04
C PRO A 164 6.80 -30.99 -21.47
N GLY A 165 7.54 -29.92 -21.74
CA GLY A 165 8.11 -29.65 -23.07
C GLY A 165 7.15 -28.97 -24.05
N GLU A 166 5.87 -28.80 -23.71
CA GLU A 166 4.89 -28.10 -24.56
C GLU A 166 4.65 -26.66 -24.09
N ASP A 167 4.06 -25.85 -24.97
CA ASP A 167 3.35 -24.64 -24.53
C ASP A 167 2.01 -25.06 -23.93
N ASN A 168 1.69 -24.46 -22.78
CA ASN A 168 0.51 -24.82 -22.00
C ASN A 168 -0.44 -23.63 -21.91
N ASN A 169 -1.73 -23.87 -22.13
CA ASN A 169 -2.80 -22.89 -22.06
C ASN A 169 -3.49 -22.99 -20.71
N PHE A 170 -3.53 -21.89 -19.97
CA PHE A 170 -4.31 -21.76 -18.75
C PHE A 170 -5.74 -21.34 -19.09
N LEU A 171 -6.72 -22.08 -18.59
CA LEU A 171 -8.14 -21.90 -18.89
C LEU A 171 -8.97 -21.73 -17.61
N LEU A 172 -9.84 -20.71 -17.60
CA LEU A 172 -10.70 -20.40 -16.45
C LEU A 172 -12.02 -19.76 -16.89
N PRO A 173 -13.16 -20.12 -16.27
CA PRO A 173 -14.48 -19.51 -16.50
C PRO A 173 -14.61 -18.16 -15.77
N LEU A 174 -14.73 -17.05 -16.52
CA LEU A 174 -14.96 -15.69 -16.02
C LEU A 174 -16.33 -15.15 -16.48
N PRO A 175 -16.80 -14.00 -15.95
CA PRO A 175 -18.07 -13.41 -16.37
C PRO A 175 -18.11 -13.11 -17.88
N SER A 176 -16.98 -12.78 -18.52
CA SER A 176 -16.90 -12.54 -19.95
C SER A 176 -16.80 -13.82 -20.82
N GLY A 177 -16.82 -15.00 -20.20
CA GLY A 177 -16.65 -16.30 -20.86
C GLY A 177 -15.39 -17.03 -20.38
N VAL A 178 -14.96 -18.05 -21.12
CA VAL A 178 -13.73 -18.78 -20.78
C VAL A 178 -12.51 -17.97 -21.19
N HIS A 179 -11.71 -17.59 -20.22
CA HIS A 179 -10.40 -16.99 -20.42
C HIS A 179 -9.38 -18.05 -20.84
N CYS A 180 -8.56 -17.73 -21.84
CA CYS A 180 -7.43 -18.55 -22.28
C CYS A 180 -6.17 -17.68 -22.26
N ALA A 181 -5.26 -17.97 -21.35
CA ALA A 181 -3.95 -17.32 -21.30
C ALA A 181 -2.90 -18.24 -21.93
N VAL A 182 -2.26 -17.74 -22.98
CA VAL A 182 -1.10 -18.39 -23.61
C VAL A 182 0.16 -17.67 -23.10
N PRO A 183 1.08 -18.37 -22.41
CA PRO A 183 2.38 -17.81 -22.07
C PRO A 183 3.16 -17.54 -23.38
N ASN A 184 3.24 -16.29 -23.83
CA ASN A 184 3.92 -15.97 -25.09
C ASN A 184 5.46 -16.06 -24.89
N ALA A 185 6.12 -16.90 -25.70
CA ALA A 185 7.58 -17.00 -25.78
C ALA A 185 8.29 -15.70 -26.24
N GLN A 186 7.57 -14.74 -26.84
CA GLN A 186 8.13 -13.46 -27.30
C GLN A 186 8.17 -12.36 -26.23
N SER A 187 7.48 -12.52 -25.10
CA SER A 187 7.65 -11.61 -23.97
C SER A 187 8.62 -12.25 -22.98
N ASN A 188 9.84 -11.72 -22.87
CA ASN A 188 10.75 -11.96 -21.73
C ASN A 188 10.16 -11.53 -20.37
N ALA A 189 8.85 -11.32 -20.28
CA ALA A 189 8.13 -11.00 -19.07
C ALA A 189 7.88 -12.29 -18.30
N ARG A 190 8.73 -12.54 -17.30
CA ARG A 190 8.32 -13.28 -16.10
C ARG A 190 7.00 -12.67 -15.64
N GLY A 191 5.93 -13.43 -15.72
CA GLY A 191 4.57 -12.94 -15.51
C GLY A 191 3.82 -13.80 -14.52
N SER A 192 2.93 -13.19 -13.76
CA SER A 192 1.98 -13.88 -12.91
C SER A 192 0.60 -13.27 -13.11
N SER A 193 -0.42 -14.10 -13.24
CA SER A 193 -1.80 -13.65 -13.38
C SER A 193 -2.62 -14.10 -12.18
N PHE A 194 -3.32 -13.15 -11.57
CA PHE A 194 -4.39 -13.40 -10.62
C PHE A 194 -5.72 -13.24 -11.33
N PHE A 195 -6.61 -14.21 -11.15
CA PHE A 195 -7.95 -14.17 -11.71
C PHE A 195 -8.96 -14.22 -10.57
N THR A 196 -9.73 -13.15 -10.42
CA THR A 196 -10.79 -13.03 -9.43
C THR A 196 -12.15 -13.24 -10.11
N GLN A 197 -13.15 -13.62 -9.32
CA GLN A 197 -14.54 -13.83 -9.78
C GLN A 197 -14.74 -14.98 -10.79
N PRO A 198 -14.23 -16.19 -10.54
CA PRO A 198 -14.65 -17.35 -11.34
C PRO A 198 -16.17 -17.53 -11.30
N VAL A 199 -16.77 -17.91 -12.43
CA VAL A 199 -18.23 -18.18 -12.53
C VAL A 199 -18.57 -19.66 -12.53
N ARG A 200 -17.58 -20.56 -12.57
CA ARG A 200 -17.73 -22.01 -12.38
C ARG A 200 -16.55 -22.57 -11.59
N GLY A 201 -16.73 -23.74 -10.97
CA GLY A 201 -15.72 -24.43 -10.15
C GLY A 201 -14.74 -25.27 -10.94
N TRP A 202 -14.06 -24.70 -11.93
CA TRP A 202 -13.02 -25.42 -12.67
C TRP A 202 -11.94 -24.49 -13.20
N LEU A 203 -10.74 -25.03 -13.37
CA LEU A 203 -9.61 -24.43 -14.07
C LEU A 203 -8.80 -25.54 -14.75
N ALA A 204 -8.15 -25.24 -15.86
CA ALA A 204 -7.44 -26.26 -16.63
C ALA A 204 -6.10 -25.77 -17.16
N MET A 205 -5.18 -26.72 -17.37
CA MET A 205 -3.92 -26.51 -18.06
C MET A 205 -3.79 -27.54 -19.19
N LEU A 206 -3.73 -27.07 -20.44
CA LEU A 206 -3.69 -27.92 -21.63
C LEU A 206 -2.44 -27.64 -22.46
N GLY A 207 -1.69 -28.68 -22.81
CA GLY A 207 -0.63 -28.59 -23.80
C GLY A 207 -1.18 -28.40 -25.22
N VAL A 208 -0.35 -27.91 -26.14
CA VAL A 208 -0.68 -27.79 -27.58
C VAL A 208 -1.12 -29.11 -28.21
N SER A 209 -0.74 -30.25 -27.63
CA SER A 209 -1.21 -31.58 -28.03
C SER A 209 -2.70 -31.84 -27.73
N GLY A 210 -3.37 -30.95 -27.00
CA GLY A 210 -4.74 -31.14 -26.52
C GLY A 210 -4.85 -32.10 -25.33
N LYS A 211 -3.72 -32.41 -24.68
CA LYS A 211 -3.66 -33.19 -23.45
C LYS A 211 -3.48 -32.26 -22.25
N GLY A 212 -3.98 -32.65 -21.09
CA GLY A 212 -3.75 -31.85 -19.90
C GLY A 212 -4.58 -32.28 -18.70
N VAL A 213 -4.72 -31.35 -17.75
CA VAL A 213 -5.44 -31.57 -16.50
C VAL A 213 -6.54 -30.53 -16.31
N VAL A 214 -7.62 -30.96 -15.69
CA VAL A 214 -8.70 -30.10 -15.19
C VAL A 214 -8.75 -30.26 -13.69
N ILE A 215 -8.70 -29.15 -12.97
CA ILE A 215 -8.92 -29.07 -11.53
C ILE A 215 -10.35 -28.59 -11.29
N LEU A 216 -11.00 -29.21 -10.32
CA LEU A 216 -12.41 -29.02 -9.99
C LEU A 216 -12.55 -28.66 -8.51
N PRO A 217 -12.21 -27.42 -8.09
CA PRO A 217 -12.37 -26.98 -6.71
C PRO A 217 -13.86 -26.87 -6.34
N GLU A 218 -14.17 -26.99 -5.05
CA GLU A 218 -15.50 -26.69 -4.52
C GLU A 218 -15.85 -25.21 -4.75
N TYR A 219 -16.80 -24.93 -5.65
CA TYR A 219 -17.01 -23.57 -6.15
C TYR A 219 -17.46 -22.58 -5.07
N LYS A 220 -18.36 -22.98 -4.15
CA LYS A 220 -18.75 -22.11 -3.03
C LYS A 220 -17.58 -21.56 -2.21
N ARG A 221 -16.41 -22.19 -2.24
CA ARG A 221 -15.18 -21.76 -1.56
C ARG A 221 -14.10 -21.26 -2.50
N PHE A 222 -14.33 -21.24 -3.81
CA PHE A 222 -13.34 -20.86 -4.79
C PHE A 222 -13.24 -19.34 -4.92
N GLU A 223 -12.22 -18.76 -4.29
CA GLU A 223 -12.02 -17.32 -4.25
C GLU A 223 -11.38 -16.79 -5.53
N LEU A 224 -10.18 -17.32 -5.83
CA LEU A 224 -9.34 -16.87 -6.94
C LEU A 224 -8.50 -18.02 -7.49
N ALA A 225 -8.09 -17.85 -8.75
CA ALA A 225 -7.10 -18.68 -9.41
C ALA A 225 -5.82 -17.88 -9.67
N PHE A 226 -4.69 -18.59 -9.71
CA PHE A 226 -3.39 -18.00 -9.97
C PHE A 226 -2.57 -18.88 -10.91
N SER A 227 -1.83 -18.22 -11.80
CA SER A 227 -0.87 -18.87 -12.70
C SER A 227 0.41 -18.06 -12.73
N TRP A 228 1.52 -18.70 -12.38
CA TRP A 228 2.87 -18.17 -12.57
C TRP A 228 3.47 -18.78 -13.84
N TYR A 229 3.78 -17.92 -14.81
CA TYR A 229 4.41 -18.32 -16.07
C TYR A 229 5.93 -18.34 -15.87
N CYS A 230 6.44 -19.49 -15.47
CA CYS A 230 7.82 -19.70 -15.03
C CYS A 230 8.68 -20.50 -16.01
N LYS A 231 8.14 -20.83 -17.19
CA LYS A 231 8.86 -21.49 -18.29
C LYS A 231 10.24 -20.83 -18.51
N GLY A 232 11.30 -21.59 -18.26
CA GLY A 232 12.71 -21.16 -18.29
C GLY A 232 13.42 -21.14 -16.93
N SER A 233 12.68 -21.13 -15.82
CA SER A 233 13.20 -21.27 -14.44
C SER A 233 12.75 -22.55 -13.75
N THR A 234 11.58 -23.05 -14.13
CA THR A 234 11.03 -24.36 -13.75
C THR A 234 10.49 -25.05 -15.00
N PRO A 235 10.32 -26.39 -14.97
CA PRO A 235 9.93 -27.15 -16.16
C PRO A 235 8.43 -27.05 -16.53
N LEU A 236 7.59 -26.54 -15.63
CA LEU A 236 6.15 -26.32 -15.83
C LEU A 236 5.73 -24.99 -15.20
N ASP A 237 4.62 -24.43 -15.71
CA ASP A 237 3.91 -23.31 -15.12
C ASP A 237 3.04 -23.78 -13.94
N THR A 238 2.52 -22.83 -13.14
CA THR A 238 1.66 -23.16 -12.01
C THR A 238 0.17 -23.09 -12.34
N LEU A 239 -0.61 -24.00 -11.75
CA LEU A 239 -2.07 -24.04 -11.81
C LEU A 239 -2.60 -24.04 -10.37
N GLU A 240 -2.90 -22.86 -9.85
CA GLU A 240 -3.13 -22.66 -8.42
C GLU A 240 -4.52 -22.08 -8.15
N TRP A 241 -5.06 -22.39 -6.97
CA TRP A 241 -6.30 -21.78 -6.49
C TRP A 241 -6.25 -21.55 -4.98
N ARG A 242 -7.02 -20.56 -4.54
CA ARG A 242 -7.19 -20.21 -3.14
C ARG A 242 -8.64 -20.36 -2.72
N MET A 243 -8.82 -20.82 -1.49
CA MET A 243 -10.11 -20.87 -0.83
C MET A 243 -10.45 -19.53 -0.18
N ILE A 244 -11.75 -19.22 -0.13
CA ILE A 244 -12.26 -18.11 0.66
C ILE A 244 -11.85 -18.32 2.13
N PRO A 245 -11.24 -17.31 2.80
CA PRO A 245 -10.86 -17.44 4.20
C PRO A 245 -12.08 -17.75 5.09
N GLU A 246 -11.94 -18.76 5.96
CA GLU A 246 -12.99 -19.17 6.91
C GLU A 246 -12.41 -19.26 8.32
N GLU A 247 -13.14 -18.74 9.30
CA GLU A 247 -12.80 -18.84 10.72
C GLU A 247 -13.19 -20.24 11.21
N VAL A 248 -12.25 -20.91 11.87
CA VAL A 248 -12.43 -22.25 12.40
C VAL A 248 -12.19 -22.22 13.91
N PRO A 249 -13.23 -22.47 14.72
CA PRO A 249 -13.09 -22.58 16.18
C PRO A 249 -12.06 -23.62 16.60
N ASP A 250 -11.52 -23.49 17.80
CA ASP A 250 -10.64 -24.51 18.36
C ASP A 250 -11.37 -25.86 18.46
N GLY A 251 -10.67 -26.94 18.12
CA GLY A 251 -11.23 -28.28 18.04
C GLY A 251 -12.16 -28.56 16.86
N ALA A 252 -12.43 -27.57 15.99
CA ALA A 252 -13.22 -27.75 14.77
C ALA A 252 -12.35 -28.00 13.54
N SER A 253 -12.99 -28.38 12.44
CA SER A 253 -12.32 -28.61 11.16
C SER A 253 -13.08 -27.99 10.00
N LEU A 254 -12.35 -27.31 9.12
CA LEU A 254 -12.80 -26.94 7.79
C LEU A 254 -12.76 -28.16 6.87
N LYS A 255 -13.85 -28.41 6.14
CA LYS A 255 -13.99 -29.52 5.20
C LYS A 255 -14.28 -29.00 3.80
N SER A 256 -13.52 -29.50 2.83
CA SER A 256 -13.62 -29.15 1.40
C SER A 256 -13.30 -30.37 0.55
N SER A 257 -13.48 -30.27 -0.76
CA SER A 257 -13.05 -31.28 -1.70
C SER A 257 -12.67 -30.68 -3.04
N PHE A 258 -11.88 -31.41 -3.82
CA PHE A 258 -11.60 -31.06 -5.20
C PHE A 258 -11.28 -32.29 -6.04
N GLY A 259 -11.54 -32.18 -7.34
CA GLY A 259 -11.23 -33.22 -8.33
C GLY A 259 -10.06 -32.84 -9.22
N LEU A 260 -9.33 -33.86 -9.70
CA LEU A 260 -8.32 -33.73 -10.75
C LEU A 260 -8.67 -34.71 -11.88
N GLY A 261 -9.07 -34.20 -13.04
CA GLY A 261 -9.44 -34.99 -14.22
C GLY A 261 -8.39 -34.91 -15.33
N LEU A 262 -8.11 -36.04 -15.98
CA LEU A 262 -7.22 -36.07 -17.14
C LEU A 262 -7.96 -35.88 -18.46
N VAL A 263 -7.41 -35.00 -19.30
CA VAL A 263 -7.94 -34.68 -20.64
C VAL A 263 -6.97 -35.14 -21.71
N ASN A 264 -7.52 -35.72 -22.78
CA ASN A 264 -6.74 -36.21 -23.91
C ASN A 264 -7.54 -35.98 -25.21
N GLY A 265 -7.11 -34.99 -26.00
CA GLY A 265 -7.64 -34.69 -27.33
C GLY A 265 -8.48 -33.41 -27.44
N LEU A 266 -8.52 -32.55 -26.41
CA LEU A 266 -9.22 -31.26 -26.45
C LEU A 266 -8.20 -30.12 -26.47
N ALA A 267 -8.19 -29.32 -27.54
CA ALA A 267 -7.31 -28.16 -27.64
C ALA A 267 -7.76 -26.97 -26.78
N VAL A 268 -9.04 -26.90 -26.44
CA VAL A 268 -9.69 -25.87 -25.61
C VAL A 268 -10.79 -26.55 -24.81
N ILE A 269 -11.09 -26.03 -23.62
CA ILE A 269 -12.24 -26.42 -22.81
C ILE A 269 -13.14 -25.21 -22.64
N ASN A 270 -14.42 -25.36 -23.00
CA ASN A 270 -15.46 -24.35 -22.77
C ASN A 270 -16.22 -24.60 -21.47
N GLY A 271 -16.03 -25.75 -20.84
CA GLY A 271 -16.66 -26.10 -19.58
C GLY A 271 -16.27 -27.48 -19.07
N ALA A 272 -16.31 -27.65 -17.75
CA ALA A 272 -15.98 -28.88 -17.07
C ALA A 272 -16.73 -29.04 -15.75
N GLY A 273 -16.82 -30.29 -15.29
CA GLY A 273 -17.35 -30.66 -13.98
C GLY A 273 -16.84 -32.03 -13.54
N GLN A 274 -17.44 -32.57 -12.49
CA GLN A 274 -16.97 -33.80 -11.82
C GLN A 274 -16.95 -35.04 -12.71
N ASP A 275 -17.75 -35.06 -13.77
CA ASP A 275 -17.95 -36.24 -14.61
C ASP A 275 -17.35 -36.09 -16.03
N GLY A 276 -16.84 -34.92 -16.40
CA GLY A 276 -16.23 -34.69 -17.71
C GLY A 276 -15.95 -33.22 -18.03
N CYS A 277 -15.51 -32.99 -19.27
CA CYS A 277 -15.29 -31.65 -19.82
C CYS A 277 -15.60 -31.64 -21.32
N GLY A 278 -15.67 -30.45 -21.90
CA GLY A 278 -15.90 -30.35 -23.33
C GLY A 278 -15.59 -29.01 -23.95
N LYS A 279 -15.70 -29.01 -25.27
CA LYS A 279 -15.55 -27.86 -26.15
C LYS A 279 -16.84 -27.68 -26.94
N VAL A 280 -17.22 -26.43 -27.14
CA VAL A 280 -18.27 -26.04 -28.07
C VAL A 280 -17.75 -24.94 -28.98
N ARG A 281 -18.03 -25.06 -30.27
CA ARG A 281 -17.88 -23.97 -31.23
C ARG A 281 -19.09 -23.91 -32.15
N ILE A 282 -19.36 -22.73 -32.67
CA ILE A 282 -20.33 -22.57 -33.75
C ILE A 282 -19.59 -22.78 -35.07
N SER A 283 -20.16 -23.60 -35.95
CA SER A 283 -19.56 -23.92 -37.23
C SER A 283 -19.44 -22.67 -38.13
N PRO A 284 -18.33 -22.47 -38.85
CA PRO A 284 -18.21 -21.36 -39.81
C PRO A 284 -19.16 -21.49 -41.00
N SER A 285 -19.61 -22.71 -41.33
CA SER A 285 -20.40 -23.04 -42.51
C SER A 285 -21.92 -23.01 -42.29
N GLY A 286 -22.39 -22.66 -41.08
CA GLY A 286 -23.80 -22.54 -40.76
C GLY A 286 -24.08 -22.55 -39.24
N PRO A 287 -25.34 -22.34 -38.81
CA PRO A 287 -25.73 -22.29 -37.40
C PRO A 287 -25.76 -23.72 -36.82
N VAL A 288 -24.59 -24.32 -36.62
CA VAL A 288 -24.43 -25.65 -36.03
C VAL A 288 -23.50 -25.52 -34.83
N ALA A 289 -23.94 -25.99 -33.66
CA ALA A 289 -23.06 -26.17 -32.51
C ALA A 289 -22.30 -27.50 -32.68
N GLU A 290 -20.99 -27.40 -32.84
CA GLU A 290 -20.07 -28.54 -32.89
C GLU A 290 -19.49 -28.75 -31.48
N LEU A 291 -19.73 -29.93 -30.94
CA LEU A 291 -19.39 -30.31 -29.57
C LEU A 291 -18.36 -31.43 -29.58
N GLN A 292 -17.40 -31.32 -28.67
CA GLN A 292 -16.46 -32.40 -28.34
C GLN A 292 -16.52 -32.61 -26.83
N LEU A 293 -16.98 -33.79 -26.39
CA LEU A 293 -17.18 -34.13 -24.97
C LEU A 293 -16.27 -35.28 -24.56
N GLN A 294 -15.50 -35.08 -23.49
CA GLN A 294 -14.64 -36.09 -22.89
C GLN A 294 -15.18 -36.46 -21.51
N GLY A 295 -15.47 -37.76 -21.30
CA GLY A 295 -15.91 -38.27 -20.02
C GLY A 295 -14.73 -38.54 -19.08
N PHE A 296 -14.94 -38.31 -17.78
CA PHE A 296 -14.05 -38.86 -16.74
C PHE A 296 -14.50 -40.24 -16.26
N ARG A 297 -15.73 -40.62 -16.59
CA ARG A 297 -16.29 -41.96 -16.44
C ARG A 297 -17.26 -42.24 -17.60
N PRO A 298 -17.63 -43.51 -17.82
CA PRO A 298 -18.75 -43.83 -18.69
C PRO A 298 -20.06 -43.28 -18.12
N ALA A 299 -20.85 -42.59 -18.95
CA ALA A 299 -22.18 -42.11 -18.61
C ALA A 299 -23.04 -41.99 -19.87
N ALA A 300 -24.31 -42.37 -19.81
CA ALA A 300 -25.28 -42.01 -20.83
C ALA A 300 -25.84 -40.62 -20.49
N VAL A 301 -25.81 -39.68 -21.44
CA VAL A 301 -26.11 -38.28 -21.16
C VAL A 301 -27.00 -37.65 -22.22
N GLN A 302 -27.83 -36.71 -21.77
CA GLN A 302 -28.57 -35.80 -22.63
C GLN A 302 -27.84 -34.45 -22.67
N VAL A 303 -27.56 -33.97 -23.88
CA VAL A 303 -26.97 -32.66 -24.13
C VAL A 303 -28.09 -31.71 -24.53
N LYS A 304 -28.21 -30.59 -23.82
CA LYS A 304 -29.17 -29.51 -24.10
C LYS A 304 -28.43 -28.26 -24.51
N VAL A 305 -28.82 -27.66 -25.62
CA VAL A 305 -28.26 -26.40 -26.10
C VAL A 305 -29.24 -25.28 -25.79
N LEU A 306 -28.78 -24.27 -25.06
CA LEU A 306 -29.52 -23.08 -24.71
C LEU A 306 -28.91 -21.88 -25.43
N LEU A 307 -29.76 -21.12 -26.11
CA LEU A 307 -29.40 -19.85 -26.74
C LEU A 307 -30.15 -18.74 -25.99
N ASP A 308 -29.41 -17.80 -25.42
CA ASP A 308 -29.96 -16.70 -24.62
C ASP A 308 -30.91 -17.21 -23.50
N GLY A 309 -30.50 -18.28 -22.83
CA GLY A 309 -31.26 -18.93 -21.75
C GLY A 309 -32.43 -19.82 -22.19
N ARG A 310 -32.75 -19.90 -23.49
CA ARG A 310 -33.84 -20.73 -24.02
C ARG A 310 -33.30 -22.02 -24.62
N GLU A 311 -33.86 -23.17 -24.23
CA GLU A 311 -33.53 -24.45 -24.85
C GLU A 311 -33.95 -24.46 -26.33
N VAL A 312 -32.99 -24.71 -27.22
CA VAL A 312 -33.22 -24.73 -28.68
C VAL A 312 -33.00 -26.11 -29.30
N ALA A 313 -32.28 -27.01 -28.62
CA ALA A 313 -32.04 -28.36 -29.08
C ALA A 313 -31.64 -29.30 -27.93
N ALA A 314 -31.96 -30.59 -28.10
CA ALA A 314 -31.50 -31.66 -27.21
C ALA A 314 -31.07 -32.90 -28.00
N ARG A 315 -30.02 -33.60 -27.53
CA ARG A 315 -29.49 -34.84 -28.13
C ARG A 315 -28.96 -35.79 -27.08
N GLU A 316 -29.23 -37.08 -27.26
CA GLU A 316 -28.64 -38.14 -26.45
C GLU A 316 -27.24 -38.51 -26.97
N THR A 317 -26.32 -38.81 -26.06
CA THR A 317 -24.97 -39.30 -26.35
C THR A 317 -24.41 -40.04 -25.14
N SER A 318 -23.11 -40.33 -25.15
CA SER A 318 -22.41 -40.89 -23.99
C SER A 318 -21.10 -40.15 -23.73
N LEU A 319 -20.73 -40.06 -22.46
CA LEU A 319 -19.40 -39.71 -22.02
C LEU A 319 -18.57 -40.99 -21.92
N GLN A 320 -17.32 -40.94 -22.39
CA GLN A 320 -16.39 -42.06 -22.33
C GLN A 320 -15.00 -41.57 -21.91
N PRO A 321 -14.29 -42.29 -21.04
CA PRO A 321 -12.88 -42.03 -20.75
C PRO A 321 -11.96 -42.24 -21.94
N GLU A 322 -12.22 -43.21 -22.82
CA GLU A 322 -11.25 -43.58 -23.87
C GLU A 322 -11.31 -42.73 -25.13
N ARG A 323 -12.40 -41.99 -25.35
CA ARG A 323 -12.60 -41.23 -26.59
C ARG A 323 -13.44 -39.99 -26.37
N ILE A 324 -13.25 -39.04 -27.28
CA ILE A 324 -14.09 -37.86 -27.40
C ILE A 324 -15.38 -38.24 -28.14
N SER A 325 -16.51 -37.85 -27.56
CA SER A 325 -17.81 -37.91 -28.22
C SER A 325 -18.03 -36.61 -28.99
N GLU A 326 -18.19 -36.74 -30.31
CA GLU A 326 -18.42 -35.61 -31.19
C GLU A 326 -19.91 -35.51 -31.53
N LEU A 327 -20.46 -34.30 -31.48
CA LEU A 327 -21.84 -34.01 -31.87
C LEU A 327 -21.90 -32.76 -32.72
N SER A 328 -22.78 -32.80 -33.72
CA SER A 328 -23.18 -31.62 -34.48
C SER A 328 -24.67 -31.39 -34.27
N ILE A 329 -25.02 -30.29 -33.62
CA ILE A 329 -26.39 -29.94 -33.26
C ILE A 329 -26.82 -28.72 -34.07
N PRO A 330 -27.77 -28.86 -35.01
CA PRO A 330 -28.33 -27.71 -35.72
C PRO A 330 -28.97 -26.72 -34.75
N LEU A 331 -28.70 -25.43 -34.94
CA LEU A 331 -29.25 -24.31 -34.20
C LEU A 331 -30.29 -23.58 -35.06
N PRO A 332 -31.25 -22.88 -34.43
CA PRO A 332 -32.07 -21.91 -35.13
C PRO A 332 -31.22 -20.77 -35.70
N ALA A 333 -31.83 -19.92 -36.53
CA ALA A 333 -31.17 -18.71 -37.03
C ALA A 333 -30.61 -17.89 -35.85
N LEU A 334 -29.32 -17.55 -35.92
CA LEU A 334 -28.64 -16.81 -34.88
C LEU A 334 -29.03 -15.32 -34.94
N PRO A 335 -29.22 -14.65 -33.79
CA PRO A 335 -29.48 -13.22 -33.78
C PRO A 335 -28.26 -12.43 -34.29
N ALA A 336 -28.51 -11.22 -34.80
CA ALA A 336 -27.45 -10.32 -35.30
C ALA A 336 -26.50 -9.84 -34.18
N GLN A 337 -26.98 -9.83 -32.93
CA GLN A 337 -26.18 -9.50 -31.75
C GLN A 337 -25.52 -10.75 -31.15
N SER A 338 -24.39 -10.56 -30.48
CA SER A 338 -23.71 -11.64 -29.77
C SER A 338 -24.53 -12.02 -28.52
N VAL A 339 -24.91 -13.29 -28.38
CA VAL A 339 -25.70 -13.80 -27.26
C VAL A 339 -24.99 -14.99 -26.59
N PRO A 340 -25.28 -15.28 -25.30
CA PRO A 340 -24.71 -16.43 -24.63
C PRO A 340 -25.26 -17.74 -25.20
N LEU A 341 -24.36 -18.68 -25.45
CA LEU A 341 -24.65 -20.06 -25.80
C LEU A 341 -24.16 -20.95 -24.67
N LEU A 342 -25.09 -21.70 -24.07
CA LEU A 342 -24.80 -22.67 -23.02
C LEU A 342 -25.12 -24.07 -23.52
N VAL A 343 -24.22 -25.02 -23.28
CA VAL A 343 -24.46 -26.43 -23.56
C VAL A 343 -24.43 -27.19 -22.26
N GLN A 344 -25.58 -27.64 -21.78
CA GLN A 344 -25.70 -28.38 -20.53
C GLN A 344 -25.67 -29.88 -20.79
N VAL A 345 -24.89 -30.63 -20.02
CA VAL A 345 -24.79 -32.08 -20.10
C VAL A 345 -25.45 -32.70 -18.87
N TRP A 346 -26.45 -33.55 -19.08
CA TRP A 346 -27.32 -34.11 -18.03
C TRP A 346 -27.26 -35.63 -17.98
N GLU A 347 -27.28 -36.20 -16.78
CA GLU A 347 -27.55 -37.63 -16.55
C GLU A 347 -28.84 -37.73 -15.72
N GLY A 348 -29.94 -38.12 -16.37
CA GLY A 348 -31.27 -38.03 -15.77
C GLY A 348 -31.61 -36.58 -15.37
N GLN A 349 -31.82 -36.34 -14.08
CA GLN A 349 -32.13 -35.01 -13.54
C GLN A 349 -30.90 -34.26 -13.00
N LYS A 350 -29.70 -34.85 -13.07
CA LYS A 350 -28.47 -34.22 -12.58
C LYS A 350 -27.72 -33.57 -13.74
N MET A 351 -27.56 -32.25 -13.70
CA MET A 351 -26.61 -31.58 -14.59
C MET A 351 -25.19 -31.92 -14.15
N LEU A 352 -24.40 -32.48 -15.06
CA LEU A 352 -23.02 -32.88 -14.80
C LEU A 352 -22.06 -31.69 -14.94
N PHE A 353 -22.23 -30.90 -16.00
CA PHE A 353 -21.50 -29.66 -16.29
C PHE A 353 -22.17 -28.89 -17.44
N ASP A 354 -21.76 -27.64 -17.63
CA ASP A 354 -22.14 -26.80 -18.77
C ASP A 354 -20.92 -26.27 -19.54
N LEU A 355 -21.07 -26.01 -20.83
CA LEU A 355 -20.08 -25.37 -21.68
C LEU A 355 -20.53 -23.95 -22.03
N MET A 356 -19.62 -22.98 -21.89
CA MET A 356 -19.88 -21.57 -22.15
C MET A 356 -19.22 -21.11 -23.45
N ALA A 357 -20.03 -20.52 -24.34
CA ALA A 357 -19.57 -19.85 -25.54
C ALA A 357 -20.47 -18.65 -25.87
N LYS A 358 -20.03 -17.79 -26.79
CA LYS A 358 -20.82 -16.69 -27.33
C LYS A 358 -21.04 -16.90 -28.82
N THR A 359 -22.17 -16.43 -29.35
CA THR A 359 -22.37 -16.34 -30.80
C THR A 359 -21.51 -15.24 -31.40
N ALA A 360 -21.13 -15.39 -32.67
CA ALA A 360 -20.51 -14.32 -33.44
C ALA A 360 -21.63 -13.42 -33.99
N GLY A 361 -21.92 -12.31 -33.30
CA GLY A 361 -22.81 -11.27 -33.82
C GLY A 361 -22.10 -10.33 -34.79
N GLU A 362 -22.85 -9.62 -35.63
CA GLU A 362 -22.36 -8.52 -36.48
C GLU A 362 -21.92 -7.31 -35.64
N LYS A 363 -22.48 -7.17 -34.43
CA LYS A 363 -22.08 -6.19 -33.42
C LYS A 363 -21.42 -6.87 -32.24
N GLU A 364 -20.26 -6.36 -31.86
CA GLU A 364 -19.51 -6.81 -30.70
C GLU A 364 -20.14 -6.20 -29.43
N GLU A 365 -21.03 -6.95 -28.78
CA GLU A 365 -21.65 -6.59 -27.50
C GLU A 365 -21.07 -7.42 -26.35
N THR A 366 -21.11 -6.86 -25.14
CA THR A 366 -20.60 -7.52 -23.92
C THR A 366 -21.57 -8.59 -23.43
N VAL A 367 -21.28 -9.86 -23.73
CA VAL A 367 -21.98 -11.02 -23.14
C VAL A 367 -21.41 -11.32 -21.76
N THR A 368 -22.29 -11.49 -20.76
CA THR A 368 -21.91 -11.83 -19.38
C THR A 368 -22.55 -13.15 -18.93
N PHE A 369 -21.79 -14.00 -18.25
CA PHE A 369 -22.24 -15.25 -17.64
C PHE A 369 -22.36 -15.11 -16.12
N ALA A 370 -23.50 -15.52 -15.57
CA ALA A 370 -23.71 -15.56 -14.12
C ALA A 370 -23.18 -16.88 -13.53
N PRO A 371 -22.72 -16.89 -12.25
CA PRO A 371 -22.49 -18.10 -11.47
C PRO A 371 -23.69 -19.06 -11.42
N LEU A 372 -23.45 -20.37 -11.32
CA LEU A 372 -24.51 -21.38 -11.13
C LEU A 372 -24.97 -21.51 -9.67
N GLU A 373 -24.10 -21.15 -8.73
CA GLU A 373 -24.36 -21.21 -7.30
C GLU A 373 -23.76 -19.99 -6.62
N GLU A 374 -24.20 -19.70 -5.41
CA GLU A 374 -23.66 -18.60 -4.61
C GLU A 374 -22.36 -19.03 -3.94
N ARG A 375 -21.33 -18.16 -3.98
CA ARG A 375 -20.12 -18.37 -3.19
C ARG A 375 -20.35 -17.95 -1.75
N GLN A 376 -19.67 -18.61 -0.81
CA GLN A 376 -19.56 -18.08 0.54
C GLN A 376 -19.03 -16.65 0.44
N LYS A 377 -19.57 -15.75 1.26
CA LYS A 377 -19.00 -14.41 1.35
C LYS A 377 -17.63 -14.53 2.00
N PRO A 378 -16.62 -13.77 1.53
CA PRO A 378 -15.42 -13.59 2.32
C PRO A 378 -15.82 -13.18 3.74
N ILE A 379 -15.05 -13.61 4.73
CA ILE A 379 -15.01 -12.85 5.98
C ILE A 379 -14.56 -11.46 5.56
N GLU A 380 -15.51 -10.51 5.55
CA GLU A 380 -15.17 -9.12 5.47
C GLU A 380 -14.32 -8.90 6.70
N ASP A 381 -13.03 -8.64 6.47
CA ASP A 381 -12.19 -8.07 7.50
C ASP A 381 -12.79 -6.68 7.71
N ASP A 382 -13.79 -6.60 8.59
CA ASP A 382 -14.38 -5.38 9.14
C ASP A 382 -13.35 -4.63 9.99
N GLU A 383 -12.04 -4.83 9.74
CA GLU A 383 -11.12 -3.75 9.99
C GLU A 383 -11.62 -2.58 9.16
N GLU A 384 -12.23 -1.61 9.84
CA GLU A 384 -12.35 -0.27 9.30
C GLU A 384 -10.93 0.21 9.02
N TRP A 385 -10.43 -0.06 7.79
CA TRP A 385 -9.18 0.48 7.23
C TRP A 385 -9.22 2.02 7.11
N GLN A 386 -10.25 2.62 7.71
CA GLN A 386 -10.57 4.03 7.77
C GLN A 386 -10.15 4.54 9.14
N PHE A 387 -9.17 5.44 9.15
CA PHE A 387 -9.02 6.33 10.29
C PHE A 387 -9.92 7.52 10.04
N GLU A 388 -10.92 7.71 10.90
CA GLU A 388 -11.63 8.99 10.92
C GLU A 388 -10.63 10.10 11.23
N LEU A 389 -10.60 11.12 10.36
CA LEU A 389 -9.78 12.30 10.60
C LEU A 389 -10.38 13.08 11.77
N SER A 390 -9.72 13.06 12.92
CA SER A 390 -10.14 13.88 14.06
C SER A 390 -9.70 15.33 13.89
N ALA A 391 -10.68 16.23 13.84
CA ALA A 391 -10.47 17.68 13.89
C ALA A 391 -10.44 18.23 15.33
N GLU A 392 -10.51 17.38 16.35
CA GLU A 392 -10.57 17.77 17.78
C GLU A 392 -9.38 18.65 18.19
N TYR A 393 -8.19 18.33 17.67
CA TYR A 393 -7.00 19.12 17.92
C TYR A 393 -6.88 20.29 16.92
N VAL A 394 -7.05 21.50 17.41
CA VAL A 394 -6.90 22.75 16.66
C VAL A 394 -5.48 23.31 16.88
N SER A 395 -4.69 23.40 15.80
CA SER A 395 -3.38 24.06 15.85
C SER A 395 -3.55 25.60 15.87
N PRO A 396 -2.60 26.36 16.42
CA PRO A 396 -2.52 27.79 16.18
C PRO A 396 -2.37 28.11 14.68
N HIS A 397 -3.39 28.72 14.09
CA HIS A 397 -3.38 29.18 12.71
C HIS A 397 -4.36 30.33 12.47
N TYR A 398 -4.20 31.04 11.37
CA TYR A 398 -5.16 32.08 10.97
C TYR A 398 -6.36 31.48 10.22
N PRO A 399 -7.61 31.73 10.67
CA PRO A 399 -8.80 31.27 9.97
C PRO A 399 -9.10 32.18 8.78
N TRP A 400 -8.70 31.75 7.57
CA TRP A 400 -8.75 32.58 6.36
C TRP A 400 -10.17 32.84 5.84
N GLN A 401 -11.01 31.80 5.72
CA GLN A 401 -12.32 31.92 5.06
C GLN A 401 -13.31 30.87 5.56
N LYS A 402 -14.14 31.23 6.53
CA LYS A 402 -15.12 30.32 7.15
C LYS A 402 -16.55 30.45 6.63
N GLY A 403 -16.82 31.39 5.72
CA GLY A 403 -18.14 31.64 5.15
C GLY A 403 -18.29 31.04 3.75
N GLY A 404 -19.51 31.10 3.23
CA GLY A 404 -19.89 30.50 1.93
C GLY A 404 -20.39 29.06 2.05
N GLU A 405 -20.71 28.43 0.91
CA GLU A 405 -21.16 27.04 0.88
C GLU A 405 -20.05 26.09 1.32
N ASN A 406 -20.40 25.13 2.18
CA ASN A 406 -19.48 24.08 2.61
C ASN A 406 -19.23 23.12 1.44
N ALA A 407 -17.99 23.12 0.93
CA ALA A 407 -17.63 22.30 -0.21
C ALA A 407 -17.16 20.92 0.25
N ARG A 408 -17.78 19.84 -0.25
CA ARG A 408 -17.25 18.48 -0.08
C ARG A 408 -16.03 18.29 -0.99
N VAL A 409 -14.89 17.95 -0.41
CA VAL A 409 -13.60 17.84 -1.12
C VAL A 409 -12.99 16.46 -0.86
N MET A 410 -12.78 15.70 -1.94
CA MET A 410 -12.12 14.40 -1.88
C MET A 410 -10.60 14.57 -1.95
N PHE A 411 -9.86 13.99 -1.02
CA PHE A 411 -8.40 14.04 -0.94
C PHE A 411 -7.78 12.66 -1.19
N LEU A 412 -6.95 12.56 -2.23
CA LEU A 412 -6.10 11.41 -2.53
C LEU A 412 -4.65 11.81 -2.29
N VAL A 413 -4.24 11.79 -1.00
CA VAL A 413 -2.94 12.28 -0.55
C VAL A 413 -2.29 11.31 0.43
N PRO A 414 -0.96 11.12 0.40
CA PRO A 414 -0.19 10.31 1.35
C PRO A 414 -0.60 10.51 2.82
N THR A 415 -0.49 9.46 3.65
CA THR A 415 -0.90 9.49 5.07
C THR A 415 -0.21 10.60 5.87
N ASP A 416 1.03 10.97 5.53
CA ASP A 416 1.76 12.09 6.13
C ASP A 416 1.14 13.46 5.80
N GLY A 417 0.32 13.56 4.75
CA GLY A 417 -0.47 14.74 4.39
C GLY A 417 -1.84 14.85 5.07
N THR A 418 -2.27 13.88 5.87
CA THR A 418 -3.60 13.88 6.52
C THR A 418 -3.80 15.06 7.47
N ARG A 419 -2.74 15.49 8.18
CA ARG A 419 -2.81 16.68 9.03
C ARG A 419 -3.03 17.95 8.22
N ASP A 420 -2.45 18.06 7.02
CA ASP A 420 -2.64 19.22 6.15
C ASP A 420 -4.12 19.34 5.73
N ILE A 421 -4.82 18.22 5.53
CA ILE A 421 -6.28 18.20 5.27
C ILE A 421 -7.05 18.81 6.44
N ILE A 422 -6.73 18.38 7.66
CA ILE A 422 -7.40 18.88 8.88
C ILE A 422 -7.13 20.37 9.05
N GLU A 423 -5.91 20.85 8.82
CA GLU A 423 -5.62 22.29 8.90
C GLU A 423 -6.35 23.09 7.82
N LEU A 424 -6.47 22.58 6.61
CA LEU A 424 -7.31 23.21 5.58
C LEU A 424 -8.76 23.28 6.03
N GLN A 425 -9.30 22.21 6.59
CA GLN A 425 -10.64 22.21 7.18
C GLN A 425 -10.74 23.23 8.32
N GLN A 426 -9.70 23.41 9.13
CA GLN A 426 -9.70 24.38 10.23
C GLN A 426 -9.52 25.83 9.74
N ARG A 427 -8.94 26.06 8.56
CA ARG A 427 -8.70 27.40 7.96
C ARG A 427 -9.80 27.84 6.99
N PHE A 428 -10.45 26.90 6.32
CA PHE A 428 -11.44 27.10 5.25
C PHE A 428 -12.78 26.42 5.58
N ASN A 429 -13.84 26.76 4.85
CA ASN A 429 -15.15 26.10 4.97
C ASN A 429 -15.28 24.93 3.99
N ILE A 430 -14.71 23.78 4.36
CA ILE A 430 -14.70 22.56 3.56
C ILE A 430 -15.09 21.33 4.40
N ASP A 431 -15.66 20.32 3.75
CA ASP A 431 -15.96 19.00 4.29
C ASP A 431 -15.05 17.96 3.63
N PRO A 432 -13.95 17.54 4.30
CA PRO A 432 -12.97 16.66 3.70
C PRO A 432 -13.44 15.20 3.69
N ILE A 433 -13.28 14.54 2.53
CA ILE A 433 -13.39 13.09 2.37
C ILE A 433 -11.98 12.58 2.06
N ALA A 434 -11.43 11.69 2.87
CA ALA A 434 -10.05 11.24 2.74
C ALA A 434 -9.93 9.74 2.98
N PRO A 435 -10.11 8.89 1.95
CA PRO A 435 -9.92 7.46 2.09
C PRO A 435 -8.45 7.17 2.48
N THR A 436 -8.22 6.68 3.68
CA THR A 436 -6.86 6.45 4.23
C THR A 436 -6.16 5.21 3.67
N VAL A 437 -6.71 4.58 2.61
CA VAL A 437 -6.22 3.30 2.09
C VAL A 437 -5.21 3.52 0.95
N PHE A 438 -3.96 3.14 1.20
CA PHE A 438 -2.85 3.32 0.26
C PHE A 438 -2.53 2.07 -0.56
N PRO A 439 -2.19 2.19 -1.86
CA PRO A 439 -1.58 1.09 -2.61
C PRO A 439 -0.26 0.66 -1.93
N HIS A 440 -0.03 -0.66 -1.89
CA HIS A 440 0.96 -1.36 -1.05
C HIS A 440 2.41 -0.82 -1.04
N LYS A 441 2.78 0.07 -1.97
CA LYS A 441 4.12 0.66 -2.10
C LYS A 441 4.46 1.72 -1.06
N TYR A 442 3.48 2.29 -0.35
CA TYR A 442 3.68 3.47 0.51
C TYR A 442 3.48 3.14 1.99
N GLY A 443 4.54 2.58 2.59
CA GLY A 443 4.97 3.04 3.92
C GLY A 443 4.16 2.67 5.15
N MET A 444 3.05 1.94 5.05
CA MET A 444 2.47 1.25 6.22
C MET A 444 3.14 -0.12 6.44
N SER A 445 4.36 -0.36 5.94
CA SER A 445 5.06 -1.65 6.03
C SER A 445 5.24 -2.17 7.45
N TRP A 446 5.08 -1.33 8.49
CA TRP A 446 5.15 -1.74 9.90
C TRP A 446 3.80 -2.24 10.46
N ARG A 447 2.66 -1.77 9.94
CA ARG A 447 1.32 -2.35 10.22
C ARG A 447 0.94 -3.44 9.22
N VAL A 448 1.48 -3.37 8.00
CA VAL A 448 1.24 -4.31 6.90
C VAL A 448 2.18 -5.53 6.97
N LYS A 449 3.17 -5.54 7.87
CA LYS A 449 4.10 -6.67 8.00
C LYS A 449 3.50 -7.91 8.66
N THR A 450 2.37 -7.80 9.37
CA THR A 450 1.88 -8.92 10.17
C THR A 450 0.73 -9.72 9.57
N SER A 451 -0.03 -9.23 8.58
CA SER A 451 -1.22 -10.01 8.17
C SER A 451 -1.94 -9.56 6.90
N MET A 452 -1.26 -8.98 5.89
CA MET A 452 -1.87 -8.96 4.54
C MET A 452 -1.38 -10.17 3.74
N PRO A 453 -2.25 -11.18 3.48
CA PRO A 453 -1.93 -12.26 2.56
C PRO A 453 -1.41 -11.68 1.25
N VAL A 454 -0.26 -12.19 0.79
CA VAL A 454 0.16 -11.99 -0.60
C VAL A 454 -1.01 -12.43 -1.49
N GLY A 455 -1.64 -11.49 -2.21
CA GLY A 455 -2.87 -11.76 -2.95
C GLY A 455 -4.14 -11.05 -2.45
N VAL A 456 -4.03 -9.99 -1.65
CA VAL A 456 -5.10 -8.97 -1.48
C VAL A 456 -4.75 -7.66 -2.23
N PRO A 457 -4.49 -7.67 -3.55
CA PRO A 457 -4.18 -6.43 -4.28
C PRO A 457 -5.43 -5.54 -4.52
N GLN A 458 -6.62 -5.94 -4.07
CA GLN A 458 -7.88 -5.30 -4.47
C GLN A 458 -8.69 -4.62 -3.37
N THR A 459 -8.43 -4.82 -2.07
CA THR A 459 -9.27 -4.16 -1.05
C THR A 459 -9.13 -2.64 -1.12
N GLY A 460 -7.91 -2.10 -1.16
CA GLY A 460 -7.71 -0.64 -1.26
C GLY A 460 -8.17 -0.01 -2.58
N LEU A 461 -8.09 -0.73 -3.69
CA LEU A 461 -8.50 -0.21 -5.00
C LEU A 461 -10.01 -0.32 -5.23
N ASN A 462 -10.65 -1.44 -4.83
CA ASN A 462 -12.10 -1.56 -4.86
C ASN A 462 -12.75 -0.61 -3.85
N PHE A 463 -12.09 -0.41 -2.71
CA PHE A 463 -12.48 0.59 -1.72
C PHE A 463 -12.40 2.01 -2.28
N LEU A 464 -11.28 2.40 -2.90
CA LEU A 464 -11.16 3.71 -3.52
C LEU A 464 -12.16 3.90 -4.68
N GLN A 465 -12.39 2.86 -5.49
CA GLN A 465 -13.42 2.83 -6.52
C GLN A 465 -14.82 3.06 -5.92
N LYS A 466 -15.15 2.38 -4.82
CA LYS A 466 -16.40 2.58 -4.06
C LYS A 466 -16.56 4.03 -3.60
N PHE A 467 -15.53 4.64 -3.03
CA PHE A 467 -15.57 6.07 -2.65
C PHE A 467 -15.81 6.99 -3.84
N LEU A 468 -15.20 6.73 -5.01
CA LEU A 468 -15.45 7.52 -6.22
C LEU A 468 -16.84 7.28 -6.85
N ASP A 469 -17.48 6.16 -6.53
CA ASP A 469 -18.80 5.79 -7.05
C ASP A 469 -19.95 6.24 -6.13
N GLU A 470 -19.76 6.18 -4.81
CA GLU A 470 -20.80 6.45 -3.81
C GLU A 470 -20.76 7.87 -3.24
N GLU A 471 -19.57 8.47 -3.09
CA GLU A 471 -19.44 9.81 -2.49
C GLU A 471 -19.71 10.92 -3.50
N GLN A 472 -20.48 11.92 -3.06
CA GLN A 472 -20.65 13.16 -3.81
C GLN A 472 -19.67 14.22 -3.32
N PHE A 473 -18.86 14.76 -4.23
CA PHE A 473 -17.90 15.83 -3.94
C PHE A 473 -17.77 16.78 -5.13
N SER A 474 -17.37 18.03 -4.84
CA SER A 474 -17.26 19.10 -5.83
C SER A 474 -15.85 19.26 -6.37
N VAL A 475 -14.84 18.85 -5.59
CA VAL A 475 -13.43 18.90 -5.99
C VAL A 475 -12.71 17.63 -5.55
N LEU A 476 -11.85 17.13 -6.43
CA LEU A 476 -10.84 16.12 -6.15
C LEU A 476 -9.48 16.80 -6.00
N VAL A 477 -8.76 16.50 -4.92
CA VAL A 477 -7.38 16.91 -4.73
C VAL A 477 -6.47 15.69 -4.73
N ILE A 478 -5.47 15.68 -5.61
CA ILE A 478 -4.47 14.63 -5.71
C ILE A 478 -3.12 15.23 -5.34
N GLY A 479 -2.48 14.68 -4.31
CA GLY A 479 -1.17 15.14 -3.84
C GLY A 479 -0.10 14.08 -4.00
N ASN A 480 1.08 14.48 -4.47
CA ASN A 480 2.22 13.60 -4.62
C ASN A 480 3.51 14.21 -4.03
N ARG A 481 4.40 13.32 -3.58
CA ARG A 481 5.68 13.63 -2.95
C ARG A 481 6.84 13.22 -3.88
N PRO A 482 7.32 14.13 -4.76
CA PRO A 482 8.28 13.78 -5.82
C PRO A 482 9.68 13.40 -5.29
N ASP A 483 10.00 13.75 -4.04
CA ASP A 483 11.28 13.53 -3.36
C ASP A 483 11.35 12.23 -2.54
N PHE A 484 10.25 11.48 -2.43
CA PHE A 484 10.23 10.19 -1.75
C PHE A 484 10.82 9.07 -2.62
N LYS A 485 11.50 8.08 -2.02
CA LYS A 485 12.20 6.99 -2.76
C LYS A 485 11.29 6.21 -3.73
N ALA A 486 9.98 6.23 -3.50
CA ALA A 486 8.96 5.86 -4.47
C ALA A 486 7.90 6.97 -4.42
N PRO A 487 7.74 7.85 -5.43
CA PRO A 487 6.67 8.87 -5.46
C PRO A 487 5.38 8.29 -6.06
N LEU A 488 4.20 8.64 -5.53
CA LEU A 488 2.92 8.11 -6.00
C LEU A 488 2.66 8.61 -7.42
N LYS A 489 2.77 7.69 -8.38
CA LYS A 489 2.62 8.03 -9.80
C LYS A 489 1.17 7.91 -10.21
N TRP A 490 0.77 8.71 -11.20
CA TRP A 490 -0.52 8.54 -11.87
C TRP A 490 -0.71 7.10 -12.36
N THR A 491 0.32 6.49 -12.96
CA THR A 491 0.30 5.08 -13.39
C THR A 491 0.28 4.05 -12.26
N ASP A 492 0.45 4.43 -10.99
CA ASP A 492 0.21 3.50 -9.88
C ASP A 492 -1.29 3.25 -9.65
N TYR A 493 -2.17 4.13 -10.16
CA TYR A 493 -3.62 3.88 -10.22
C TYR A 493 -3.98 2.96 -11.40
N PRO A 494 -4.89 1.98 -11.21
CA PRO A 494 -5.36 1.13 -12.31
C PRO A 494 -6.00 1.93 -13.45
N PRO A 495 -5.95 1.46 -14.70
CA PRO A 495 -6.56 2.14 -15.85
C PRO A 495 -8.03 2.53 -15.64
N LEU A 496 -8.86 1.65 -15.06
CA LEU A 496 -10.27 1.93 -14.79
C LEU A 496 -10.46 3.10 -13.83
N LEU A 497 -9.66 3.15 -12.77
CA LEU A 497 -9.73 4.22 -11.76
C LEU A 497 -9.27 5.56 -12.33
N ARG A 498 -8.22 5.56 -13.16
CA ARG A 498 -7.74 6.75 -13.88
C ARG A 498 -8.81 7.30 -14.82
N HIS A 499 -9.46 6.41 -15.57
CA HIS A 499 -10.58 6.77 -16.42
C HIS A 499 -11.77 7.33 -15.62
N LYS A 500 -12.11 6.71 -14.48
CA LYS A 500 -13.15 7.21 -13.57
C LYS A 500 -12.84 8.61 -13.05
N ILE A 501 -11.62 8.86 -12.60
CA ILE A 501 -11.18 10.20 -12.15
C ILE A 501 -11.36 11.22 -13.26
N LEU A 502 -10.87 10.94 -14.47
CA LEU A 502 -11.00 11.86 -15.60
C LEU A 502 -12.46 12.07 -16.02
N SER A 503 -13.28 11.02 -16.00
CA SER A 503 -14.72 11.11 -16.27
C SER A 503 -15.47 11.99 -15.27
N LEU A 504 -15.12 11.91 -13.97
CA LEU A 504 -15.68 12.79 -12.95
C LEU A 504 -15.33 14.26 -13.22
N VAL A 505 -14.07 14.53 -13.57
CA VAL A 505 -13.60 15.88 -13.91
C VAL A 505 -14.30 16.39 -15.17
N GLU A 506 -14.38 15.56 -16.22
CA GLU A 506 -15.12 15.88 -17.45
C GLU A 506 -16.60 16.21 -17.15
N GLY A 507 -17.20 15.49 -16.20
CA GLY A 507 -18.57 15.69 -15.73
C GLY A 507 -18.82 16.98 -14.95
N GLY A 508 -17.78 17.63 -14.41
CA GLY A 508 -17.89 18.90 -13.69
C GLY A 508 -17.15 18.98 -12.36
N VAL A 509 -16.57 17.88 -11.87
CA VAL A 509 -15.78 17.90 -10.64
C VAL A 509 -14.49 18.71 -10.87
N GLY A 510 -14.16 19.63 -9.98
CA GLY A 510 -12.88 20.35 -10.05
C GLY A 510 -11.70 19.43 -9.70
N LEU A 511 -10.53 19.65 -10.31
CA LEU A 511 -9.31 18.90 -9.99
C LEU A 511 -8.21 19.85 -9.53
N LEU A 512 -7.66 19.63 -8.34
CA LEU A 512 -6.40 20.22 -7.90
C LEU A 512 -5.33 19.13 -7.86
N TYR A 513 -4.35 19.17 -8.75
CA TYR A 513 -3.28 18.18 -8.81
C TYR A 513 -1.94 18.80 -8.42
N ILE A 514 -1.43 18.39 -7.26
CA ILE A 514 -0.17 18.82 -6.69
C ILE A 514 0.96 17.85 -7.09
N ASN A 515 2.03 18.39 -7.67
CA ASN A 515 3.25 17.67 -8.05
C ASN A 515 2.99 16.39 -8.89
N PRO A 516 2.25 16.46 -10.01
CA PRO A 516 1.94 15.28 -10.83
C PRO A 516 3.21 14.58 -11.32
N THR A 517 3.19 13.24 -11.34
CA THR A 517 4.25 12.39 -11.91
C THR A 517 3.70 11.11 -12.53
N GLY A 518 4.45 10.49 -13.44
CA GLY A 518 4.11 9.19 -14.02
C GLY A 518 2.91 9.27 -14.96
N GLU A 519 2.84 10.33 -15.75
CA GLU A 519 1.75 10.64 -16.65
C GLU A 519 1.64 9.61 -17.78
N ASP A 520 0.40 9.22 -18.10
CA ASP A 520 0.12 8.47 -19.34
C ASP A 520 -0.24 9.44 -20.48
N LYS A 521 -0.63 8.89 -21.64
CA LYS A 521 -0.97 9.69 -22.82
C LYS A 521 -2.13 10.66 -22.55
N GLU A 522 -3.13 10.23 -21.79
CA GLU A 522 -4.35 11.00 -21.54
C GLU A 522 -4.10 12.15 -20.57
N LEU A 523 -3.45 11.86 -19.43
CA LEU A 523 -3.04 12.91 -18.49
C LEU A 523 -2.05 13.87 -19.15
N THR A 524 -1.10 13.38 -19.96
CA THR A 524 -0.17 14.25 -20.70
C THR A 524 -0.90 15.21 -21.64
N ALA A 525 -1.93 14.74 -22.33
CA ALA A 525 -2.72 15.58 -23.22
C ALA A 525 -3.49 16.67 -22.44
N LEU A 526 -4.12 16.29 -21.33
CA LEU A 526 -4.79 17.21 -20.42
C LEU A 526 -3.82 18.28 -19.90
N LEU A 527 -2.66 17.88 -19.37
CA LEU A 527 -1.67 18.81 -18.80
C LEU A 527 -1.11 19.78 -19.84
N LYS A 528 -0.94 19.35 -21.09
CA LYS A 528 -0.48 20.22 -22.20
C LYS A 528 -1.52 21.26 -22.61
N GLY A 529 -2.80 21.02 -22.35
CA GLY A 529 -3.88 21.96 -22.63
C GLY A 529 -4.12 23.01 -21.53
N LEU A 530 -3.34 22.98 -20.45
CA LEU A 530 -3.46 23.95 -19.36
C LEU A 530 -2.60 25.18 -19.63
N GLU A 531 -3.13 26.35 -19.28
CA GLU A 531 -2.46 27.63 -19.44
C GLU A 531 -1.86 28.11 -18.12
N PRO A 532 -0.80 28.95 -18.13
CA PRO A 532 -0.32 29.59 -16.92
C PRO A 532 -1.43 30.39 -16.20
N ILE A 533 -1.39 30.39 -14.87
CA ILE A 533 -2.38 31.12 -14.06
C ILE A 533 -2.45 32.62 -14.42
N GLY A 534 -3.67 33.13 -14.56
CA GLY A 534 -3.92 34.51 -14.99
C GLY A 534 -3.62 35.58 -13.92
N ARG A 535 -3.42 36.83 -14.37
CA ARG A 535 -3.05 37.98 -13.51
C ARG A 535 -4.01 38.26 -12.36
N ALA A 536 -5.32 38.07 -12.58
CA ALA A 536 -6.33 38.33 -11.55
C ALA A 536 -6.16 37.39 -10.33
N MET A 537 -5.82 36.12 -10.57
CA MET A 537 -5.56 35.15 -9.51
C MET A 537 -4.20 35.40 -8.86
N THR A 538 -3.15 35.65 -9.63
CA THR A 538 -1.82 35.92 -9.05
C THR A 538 -1.78 37.20 -8.22
N ALA A 539 -2.56 38.22 -8.56
CA ALA A 539 -2.69 39.46 -7.77
C ALA A 539 -3.40 39.27 -6.42
N SER A 540 -4.06 38.12 -6.19
CA SER A 540 -4.64 37.78 -4.88
C SER A 540 -3.67 37.02 -3.96
N MET A 541 -2.48 36.67 -4.45
CA MET A 541 -1.50 35.83 -3.77
C MET A 541 -0.13 36.51 -3.75
N ASP A 542 0.33 36.93 -2.58
CA ASP A 542 1.68 37.47 -2.44
C ASP A 542 2.72 36.35 -2.32
N PHE A 543 3.23 35.88 -3.47
CA PHE A 543 4.25 34.83 -3.52
C PHE A 543 5.56 35.20 -2.78
N SER A 544 5.81 36.49 -2.52
CA SER A 544 6.98 36.88 -1.73
C SER A 544 6.81 36.58 -0.23
N ALA A 545 5.58 36.36 0.23
CA ALA A 545 5.28 35.79 1.54
C ALA A 545 5.36 34.25 1.58
N ALA A 546 5.51 33.58 0.44
CA ALA A 546 5.58 32.12 0.33
C ALA A 546 6.77 31.68 -0.56
N PRO A 547 8.02 31.81 -0.09
CA PRO A 547 9.24 31.57 -0.86
C PRO A 547 9.52 30.09 -1.19
N HIS A 548 8.62 29.15 -0.86
CA HIS A 548 8.62 27.79 -1.41
C HIS A 548 7.68 27.62 -2.63
N PHE A 549 6.86 28.64 -2.93
CA PHE A 549 6.07 28.80 -4.15
C PHE A 549 6.66 29.75 -5.24
N PRO A 550 7.94 30.21 -5.22
CA PRO A 550 8.38 31.27 -6.11
C PRO A 550 8.51 30.71 -7.53
N GLY A 551 7.60 31.14 -8.40
CA GLY A 551 7.53 30.66 -9.78
C GLY A 551 7.07 29.21 -9.92
N SER A 552 6.33 28.66 -8.95
CA SER A 552 5.65 27.37 -9.11
C SER A 552 4.85 27.37 -10.42
N SER A 553 4.98 26.31 -11.22
CA SER A 553 4.22 26.15 -12.47
C SER A 553 2.75 25.87 -12.12
N ILE A 554 2.02 26.94 -11.78
CA ILE A 554 0.58 26.87 -11.59
C ILE A 554 -0.04 26.98 -12.98
N SER A 555 -0.67 25.90 -13.40
CA SER A 555 -1.38 25.83 -14.66
C SER A 555 -2.86 25.61 -14.37
N ILE A 556 -3.71 26.29 -15.13
CA ILE A 556 -5.16 26.23 -15.01
C ILE A 556 -5.78 25.96 -16.38
N GLY A 557 -6.87 25.21 -16.39
CA GLY A 557 -7.66 25.00 -17.59
C GLY A 557 -8.98 24.34 -17.28
N GLN A 558 -9.62 23.85 -18.32
CA GLN A 558 -10.83 23.05 -18.22
C GLN A 558 -10.60 21.69 -18.86
N TYR A 559 -11.25 20.68 -18.32
CA TYR A 559 -11.38 19.37 -18.93
C TYR A 559 -12.84 18.96 -18.83
N GLY A 560 -13.53 18.92 -19.97
CA GLY A 560 -15.00 18.91 -20.00
C GLY A 560 -15.58 20.11 -19.24
N LYS A 561 -16.42 19.84 -18.25
CA LYS A 561 -17.05 20.85 -17.39
C LYS A 561 -16.22 21.20 -16.14
N GLY A 562 -15.26 20.36 -15.77
CA GLY A 562 -14.44 20.54 -14.57
C GLY A 562 -13.32 21.55 -14.77
N ARG A 563 -13.06 22.36 -13.74
CA ARG A 563 -11.88 23.23 -13.69
C ARG A 563 -10.69 22.47 -13.14
N VAL A 564 -9.59 22.49 -13.88
CA VAL A 564 -8.35 21.81 -13.50
C VAL A 564 -7.31 22.84 -13.10
N VAL A 565 -6.69 22.65 -11.95
CA VAL A 565 -5.54 23.40 -11.45
C VAL A 565 -4.42 22.41 -11.16
N VAL A 566 -3.23 22.69 -11.68
CA VAL A 566 -2.02 21.92 -11.45
C VAL A 566 -1.00 22.84 -10.82
N VAL A 567 -0.33 22.37 -9.77
CA VAL A 567 0.70 23.16 -9.09
C VAL A 567 1.93 22.31 -8.83
N LYS A 568 3.11 22.88 -9.11
CA LYS A 568 4.42 22.24 -8.88
C LYS A 568 5.29 23.13 -8.00
N TYR A 569 5.72 22.65 -6.84
CA TYR A 569 6.49 23.43 -5.86
C TYR A 569 7.41 22.54 -5.01
N ARG A 570 8.34 23.17 -4.29
CA ARG A 570 9.39 22.47 -3.52
C ARG A 570 8.89 22.09 -2.13
N SER A 571 7.98 21.13 -2.05
CA SER A 571 7.38 20.65 -0.79
C SER A 571 6.89 19.21 -0.96
N SER A 572 6.51 18.57 0.16
CA SER A 572 5.70 17.34 0.16
C SER A 572 4.31 17.56 -0.47
N ALA A 573 3.49 16.51 -0.51
CA ALA A 573 2.20 16.48 -1.19
C ALA A 573 1.21 17.63 -0.88
N PHE A 574 1.33 18.33 0.25
CA PHE A 574 0.47 19.48 0.59
C PHE A 574 1.23 20.70 1.14
N VAL A 575 1.77 20.73 2.35
CA VAL A 575 2.41 21.98 2.86
C VAL A 575 3.79 21.76 3.48
N ALA A 576 4.13 20.53 3.85
CA ALA A 576 5.36 20.30 4.61
C ALA A 576 6.62 20.43 3.74
N PRO A 577 7.58 21.31 4.10
CA PRO A 577 8.88 21.31 3.46
C PRO A 577 9.61 19.98 3.69
N HIS A 578 10.50 19.73 2.74
CA HIS A 578 11.39 18.61 2.59
C HIS A 578 12.06 18.16 3.91
N SER A 579 11.87 16.89 4.31
CA SER A 579 12.73 16.18 5.28
C SER A 579 14.11 15.83 4.67
N GLY A 580 14.63 16.68 3.79
CA GLY A 580 15.86 16.46 3.07
C GLY A 580 17.05 16.60 4.00
N HIS A 581 17.68 15.48 4.32
CA HIS A 581 18.92 15.31 5.09
C HIS A 581 20.16 16.11 4.60
N ARG A 582 20.01 17.19 3.81
CA ARG A 582 21.13 17.82 3.08
C ARG A 582 21.13 19.36 3.03
N ASN A 583 20.37 20.07 3.86
CA ASN A 583 20.58 21.52 3.98
C ASN A 583 21.36 21.85 5.28
N PRO A 584 22.68 22.06 5.20
CA PRO A 584 23.53 22.38 6.36
C PRO A 584 23.41 23.84 6.81
N ASN A 585 22.32 24.56 6.51
CA ASN A 585 22.07 25.91 7.02
C ASN A 585 20.92 25.89 8.01
N TRP A 586 21.21 25.38 9.20
CA TRP A 586 20.30 25.17 10.35
C TRP A 586 19.53 26.41 10.83
N ALA A 587 19.96 27.63 10.45
CA ALA A 587 19.35 28.89 10.87
C ALA A 587 18.19 29.37 9.96
N LEU A 588 18.08 28.87 8.73
CA LEU A 588 17.07 29.34 7.77
C LEU A 588 15.67 28.73 8.02
N LEU A 589 15.61 27.48 8.48
CA LEU A 589 14.36 26.71 8.64
C LEU A 589 13.47 27.18 9.81
N GLN A 590 14.04 27.77 10.88
CA GLN A 590 13.26 28.45 11.94
C GLN A 590 12.46 29.66 11.42
N THR A 591 12.82 30.18 10.25
CA THR A 591 12.05 31.23 9.59
C THR A 591 10.91 30.70 8.72
N GLU A 592 10.88 29.40 8.43
CA GLU A 592 9.99 28.79 7.45
C GLU A 592 8.61 28.39 7.98
N HIS A 593 8.44 28.19 9.29
CA HIS A 593 7.12 27.96 9.91
C HIS A 593 6.12 29.09 9.60
N ARG A 594 6.63 30.29 9.32
CA ARG A 594 5.87 31.50 8.96
C ARG A 594 5.35 31.47 7.52
N PHE A 595 5.96 30.69 6.63
CA PHE A 595 5.54 30.60 5.24
C PHE A 595 4.36 29.65 5.06
N GLN A 596 4.18 28.67 5.95
CA GLN A 596 3.10 27.68 5.88
C GLN A 596 1.72 28.31 5.90
N GLU A 597 1.56 29.36 6.71
CA GLU A 597 0.34 30.17 6.76
C GLU A 597 -0.07 30.65 5.35
N TYR A 598 0.90 31.13 4.58
CA TYR A 598 0.70 31.61 3.22
C TYR A 598 0.64 30.49 2.18
N GLN A 599 1.28 29.34 2.44
CA GLN A 599 1.14 28.14 1.60
C GLN A 599 -0.30 27.60 1.66
N PHE A 600 -0.88 27.48 2.86
CA PHE A 600 -2.29 27.14 3.04
C PHE A 600 -3.22 28.19 2.41
N ALA A 601 -2.90 29.48 2.54
CA ALA A 601 -3.64 30.57 1.89
C ALA A 601 -3.66 30.41 0.36
N ILE A 602 -2.51 30.10 -0.26
CA ILE A 602 -2.39 29.83 -1.70
C ILE A 602 -3.19 28.58 -2.09
N LEU A 603 -3.05 27.47 -1.36
CA LEU A 603 -3.81 26.24 -1.65
C LEU A 603 -5.33 26.46 -1.52
N GLY A 604 -5.78 27.22 -0.52
CA GLY A 604 -7.17 27.63 -0.38
C GLY A 604 -7.67 28.47 -1.57
N ARG A 605 -6.84 29.38 -2.10
CA ARG A 605 -7.13 30.13 -3.33
C ARG A 605 -7.26 29.23 -4.54
N LEU A 606 -6.35 28.26 -4.71
CA LEU A 606 -6.38 27.30 -5.81
C LEU A 606 -7.59 26.35 -5.70
N LEU A 607 -7.95 25.92 -4.50
CA LEU A 607 -9.14 25.13 -4.24
C LEU A 607 -10.43 25.88 -4.59
N ASN A 608 -10.56 27.15 -4.17
CA ASN A 608 -11.66 28.01 -4.57
C ASN A 608 -11.76 28.15 -6.10
N CYS A 609 -10.62 28.18 -6.79
CA CYS A 609 -10.58 28.22 -8.24
C CYS A 609 -11.15 26.94 -8.89
N CYS A 610 -10.81 25.76 -8.35
CA CYS A 610 -11.41 24.48 -8.76
C CYS A 610 -12.93 24.45 -8.51
N LEU A 611 -13.40 25.08 -7.43
CA LEU A 611 -14.82 25.24 -7.10
C LEU A 611 -15.56 26.26 -7.96
N GLY A 612 -14.89 26.90 -8.92
CA GLY A 612 -15.52 27.89 -9.77
C GLY A 612 -15.59 29.30 -9.20
N ARG A 613 -15.08 29.51 -7.98
CA ARG A 613 -15.23 30.77 -7.23
C ARG A 613 -14.24 31.82 -7.71
N THR A 614 -14.72 33.05 -7.86
CA THR A 614 -13.91 34.21 -8.24
C THR A 614 -13.43 34.94 -7.00
N PRO A 615 -12.15 35.33 -6.89
CA PRO A 615 -11.68 36.19 -5.81
C PRO A 615 -12.46 37.51 -5.78
N LEU A 616 -12.98 37.87 -4.61
CA LEU A 616 -13.58 39.18 -4.34
C LEU A 616 -12.52 40.19 -3.91
N LEU A 617 -11.38 39.74 -3.37
CA LEU A 617 -10.27 40.57 -2.93
C LEU A 617 -8.97 40.25 -3.69
N THR A 618 -8.25 41.29 -4.07
CA THR A 618 -6.83 41.22 -4.47
C THR A 618 -6.03 42.29 -3.73
N ALA A 619 -4.77 42.01 -3.41
CA ALA A 619 -3.91 42.95 -2.68
C ALA A 619 -2.65 43.23 -3.49
N ALA A 620 -2.44 44.49 -3.85
CA ALA A 620 -1.32 44.90 -4.69
C ALA A 620 -0.01 45.07 -3.91
N GLY A 621 -0.07 45.16 -2.58
CA GLY A 621 1.08 45.30 -1.70
C GLY A 621 0.98 46.47 -0.72
N ILE A 622 2.01 46.60 0.12
CA ILE A 622 2.20 47.72 1.05
C ILE A 622 3.30 48.62 0.50
N SER A 623 3.00 49.90 0.30
CA SER A 623 3.94 50.91 -0.22
C SER A 623 3.62 52.28 0.36
N GLU A 624 4.65 53.07 0.71
CA GLU A 624 4.48 54.46 1.19
C GLU A 624 3.50 54.60 2.38
N GLY A 625 3.50 53.61 3.29
CA GLY A 625 2.60 53.59 4.45
C GLY A 625 1.13 53.33 4.10
N LYS A 626 0.85 52.83 2.89
CA LYS A 626 -0.50 52.49 2.43
C LYS A 626 -0.56 51.04 1.96
N LEU A 627 -1.66 50.37 2.28
CA LEU A 627 -2.02 49.06 1.76
C LEU A 627 -3.03 49.26 0.62
N ASN A 628 -2.69 48.78 -0.57
CA ASN A 628 -3.57 48.88 -1.74
C ASN A 628 -4.32 47.57 -1.95
N VAL A 629 -5.65 47.64 -1.89
CA VAL A 629 -6.57 46.49 -1.99
C VAL A 629 -7.58 46.78 -3.09
N ASN A 630 -7.82 45.84 -3.98
CA ASN A 630 -8.92 45.92 -4.93
C ASN A 630 -10.02 44.95 -4.50
N ALA A 631 -11.25 45.45 -4.38
CA ALA A 631 -12.41 44.67 -4.03
C ALA A 631 -13.40 44.62 -5.20
N LEU A 632 -13.94 43.45 -5.52
CA LEU A 632 -14.95 43.33 -6.59
C LEU A 632 -16.29 43.97 -6.17
N GLU A 633 -16.56 44.02 -4.86
CA GLU A 633 -17.77 44.54 -4.26
C GLU A 633 -17.47 45.27 -2.96
N SER A 634 -18.37 46.16 -2.54
CA SER A 634 -18.23 46.89 -1.28
C SER A 634 -18.54 46.00 -0.05
N GLY A 635 -17.89 46.27 1.08
CA GLY A 635 -18.19 45.60 2.35
C GLY A 635 -17.21 45.93 3.48
N GLU A 636 -17.60 45.59 4.70
CA GLU A 636 -16.72 45.69 5.87
C GLU A 636 -15.62 44.61 5.78
N ALA A 637 -14.37 45.03 5.90
CA ALA A 637 -13.21 44.16 5.94
C ALA A 637 -12.38 44.40 7.20
N THR A 638 -11.71 43.36 7.66
CA THR A 638 -10.70 43.43 8.71
C THR A 638 -9.31 43.32 8.10
N VAL A 639 -8.39 44.17 8.51
CA VAL A 639 -6.96 44.11 8.12
C VAL A 639 -6.14 43.89 9.38
N ASP A 640 -5.54 42.71 9.49
CA ASP A 640 -4.67 42.34 10.60
C ASP A 640 -3.21 42.44 10.17
N PHE A 641 -2.45 43.32 10.82
CA PHE A 641 -1.03 43.51 10.56
C PHE A 641 -0.19 42.67 11.51
N PHE A 642 0.81 41.98 10.94
CA PHE A 642 1.75 41.14 11.67
C PHE A 642 3.19 41.54 11.38
N GLY A 643 4.03 41.50 12.40
CA GLY A 643 5.46 41.76 12.29
C GLY A 643 6.20 40.56 11.70
N ARG A 644 7.53 40.70 11.57
CA ARG A 644 8.36 39.70 10.90
C ARG A 644 8.35 38.32 11.57
N TYR A 645 8.01 38.25 12.87
CA TYR A 645 7.92 37.02 13.65
C TYR A 645 6.46 36.60 13.89
N SER A 646 5.52 37.05 13.05
CA SER A 646 4.08 36.78 13.16
C SER A 646 3.42 37.28 14.45
N GLN A 647 4.09 38.18 15.17
CA GLN A 647 3.49 38.88 16.31
C GLN A 647 2.43 39.88 15.82
N PRO A 648 1.26 39.95 16.46
CA PRO A 648 0.23 40.91 16.08
C PRO A 648 0.72 42.34 16.33
N LEU A 649 0.53 43.22 15.36
CA LEU A 649 0.85 44.65 15.46
C LEU A 649 -0.41 45.46 15.73
N GLN A 650 -1.38 45.41 14.79
CA GLN A 650 -2.64 46.13 14.90
C GLN A 650 -3.69 45.54 13.96
N SER A 651 -4.95 45.59 14.38
CA SER A 651 -6.11 45.23 13.57
C SER A 651 -6.91 46.48 13.22
N LEU A 652 -7.29 46.64 11.96
CA LEU A 652 -8.13 47.72 11.46
C LEU A 652 -9.45 47.16 10.93
N LYS A 653 -10.55 47.87 11.20
CA LYS A 653 -11.82 47.69 10.48
C LYS A 653 -11.95 48.76 9.41
N VAL A 654 -12.19 48.36 8.18
CA VAL A 654 -12.29 49.26 7.03
C VAL A 654 -13.51 48.92 6.18
N ASN A 655 -14.17 49.93 5.63
CA ASN A 655 -15.22 49.71 4.65
C ASN A 655 -14.64 49.84 3.24
N LEU A 656 -14.51 48.72 2.54
CA LEU A 656 -14.02 48.69 1.17
C LEU A 656 -15.14 49.10 0.22
N GLN A 657 -14.78 49.88 -0.80
CA GLN A 657 -15.64 50.14 -1.96
C GLN A 657 -15.29 49.19 -3.09
N ALA A 658 -16.25 48.89 -3.97
CA ALA A 658 -15.96 48.22 -5.22
C ALA A 658 -14.90 48.99 -6.03
N GLY A 659 -13.88 48.30 -6.53
CA GLY A 659 -12.71 48.87 -7.18
C GLY A 659 -11.49 49.00 -6.25
N SER A 660 -10.63 49.98 -6.56
CA SER A 660 -9.37 50.19 -5.86
C SER A 660 -9.56 50.97 -4.55
N ASN A 661 -8.97 50.46 -3.47
CA ASN A 661 -8.99 51.03 -2.13
C ASN A 661 -7.55 51.25 -1.65
N SER A 662 -7.34 52.34 -0.92
CA SER A 662 -6.06 52.66 -0.30
C SER A 662 -6.27 52.85 1.19
N ILE A 663 -5.66 51.98 1.98
CA ILE A 663 -5.83 51.91 3.44
C ILE A 663 -4.55 52.43 4.09
N ASN A 664 -4.67 53.40 4.99
CA ASN A 664 -3.50 53.87 5.75
C ASN A 664 -3.03 52.76 6.69
N CYS A 665 -1.77 52.36 6.54
CA CYS A 665 -1.15 51.41 7.44
C CYS A 665 -0.92 52.08 8.81
N PRO A 666 -0.94 51.30 9.89
CA PRO A 666 -0.42 51.78 11.17
C PRO A 666 1.10 51.99 11.08
N PRO A 667 1.74 52.61 12.09
CA PRO A 667 3.19 52.70 12.12
C PRO A 667 3.81 51.29 12.07
N LEU A 668 4.47 50.96 10.96
CA LEU A 668 5.01 49.62 10.69
C LEU A 668 6.48 49.52 11.10
N PRO A 669 6.92 48.51 11.86
CA PRO A 669 8.31 48.39 12.28
C PRO A 669 9.23 48.04 11.10
N HIS A 670 10.54 48.22 11.29
CA HIS A 670 11.58 47.77 10.38
C HIS A 670 11.50 46.24 10.18
N GLY A 671 11.77 45.81 8.94
CA GLY A 671 11.74 44.42 8.54
C GLY A 671 10.47 44.03 7.80
N ARG A 672 10.28 42.72 7.63
CA ARG A 672 9.12 42.17 6.94
C ARG A 672 7.84 42.41 7.74
N VAL A 673 6.81 42.92 7.07
CA VAL A 673 5.47 43.07 7.63
C VAL A 673 4.48 42.36 6.72
N TYR A 674 3.44 41.79 7.33
CA TYR A 674 2.36 41.10 6.65
C TYR A 674 1.03 41.75 6.99
N ALA A 675 0.12 41.80 6.02
CA ALA A 675 -1.26 42.22 6.18
C ALA A 675 -2.15 41.08 5.72
N HIS A 676 -2.97 40.57 6.63
CA HIS A 676 -4.06 39.64 6.32
C HIS A 676 -5.33 40.47 6.16
N ILE A 677 -5.99 40.41 5.01
CA ILE A 677 -7.27 41.10 4.81
C ILE A 677 -8.40 40.09 4.61
N ARG A 678 -9.51 40.28 5.33
CA ARG A 678 -10.71 39.44 5.26
C ARG A 678 -11.94 40.31 5.00
N LEU A 679 -12.75 39.94 4.01
CA LEU A 679 -14.03 40.56 3.70
C LEU A 679 -15.15 39.78 4.42
N GLY A 680 -15.30 40.03 5.72
CA GLY A 680 -16.04 39.14 6.62
C GLY A 680 -15.51 37.71 6.51
N ASP A 681 -16.40 36.73 6.46
CA ASP A 681 -16.01 35.33 6.27
C ASP A 681 -16.03 34.90 4.78
N ARG A 682 -16.33 35.82 3.86
CA ARG A 682 -16.63 35.51 2.46
C ARG A 682 -15.40 35.34 1.59
N ASP A 683 -14.36 36.13 1.82
CA ASP A 683 -13.13 36.10 1.03
C ASP A 683 -11.94 36.70 1.80
N PHE A 684 -10.73 36.47 1.30
CA PHE A 684 -9.49 36.97 1.91
C PHE A 684 -8.47 37.42 0.86
N ALA A 685 -7.49 38.20 1.28
CA ALA A 685 -6.26 38.41 0.55
C ALA A 685 -5.13 38.58 1.57
N PHE A 686 -3.89 38.55 1.09
CA PHE A 686 -2.75 38.88 1.92
C PHE A 686 -1.72 39.64 1.11
N ALA A 687 -1.00 40.50 1.80
CA ALA A 687 0.10 41.27 1.26
C ALA A 687 1.25 41.30 2.27
N SER A 688 2.45 41.53 1.78
CA SER A 688 3.61 41.75 2.63
C SER A 688 4.61 42.68 1.97
N ALA A 689 5.43 43.30 2.79
CA ALA A 689 6.47 44.21 2.32
C ALA A 689 7.66 44.21 3.28
N GLU A 690 8.84 44.54 2.74
CA GLU A 690 10.02 44.82 3.54
C GLU A 690 10.05 46.32 3.88
N ILE A 691 9.85 46.64 5.16
CA ILE A 691 9.83 48.02 5.65
C ILE A 691 11.25 48.45 6.05
N LYS A 692 11.74 49.53 5.44
CA LYS A 692 13.05 50.09 5.75
C LYS A 692 12.88 51.36 6.58
N ARG A 693 13.31 51.32 7.84
CA ARG A 693 13.41 52.50 8.71
C ARG A 693 14.89 52.86 8.91
N PRO A 694 15.23 54.15 9.09
CA PRO A 694 16.58 54.54 9.43
C PRO A 694 16.95 54.08 10.85
N GLU A 695 16.00 54.01 11.78
CA GLU A 695 16.14 53.42 13.11
C GLU A 695 15.89 51.92 13.08
N TYR A 696 16.92 51.13 13.40
CA TYR A 696 16.81 49.67 13.46
C TYR A 696 17.87 49.06 14.38
N ILE A 697 17.67 47.80 14.75
CA ILE A 697 18.63 46.97 15.47
C ILE A 697 19.61 46.39 14.43
N ALA A 698 20.84 46.88 14.47
CA ALA A 698 21.89 46.53 13.53
C ALA A 698 22.43 45.12 13.77
N THR A 699 22.74 44.79 15.04
CA THR A 699 23.18 43.45 15.43
C THR A 699 22.61 43.05 16.78
N LEU A 700 22.41 41.74 16.93
CA LEU A 700 22.10 41.05 18.17
C LEU A 700 23.17 39.97 18.34
N ASP A 701 24.17 40.24 19.18
CA ASP A 701 25.31 39.37 19.42
C ASP A 701 25.08 38.58 20.72
N MET A 702 24.72 37.31 20.57
CA MET A 702 24.39 36.41 21.67
C MET A 702 24.78 34.97 21.29
N ASN A 703 25.32 34.22 22.25
CA ASN A 703 25.53 32.78 22.08
C ASN A 703 24.18 32.06 21.98
N THR A 704 24.13 30.97 21.24
CA THR A 704 22.92 30.15 21.13
C THR A 704 22.79 29.12 22.26
N THR A 705 23.84 28.87 23.04
CA THR A 705 23.83 27.91 24.15
C THR A 705 24.64 28.45 25.34
N PHE A 706 24.19 28.18 26.56
CA PHE A 706 24.88 28.54 27.80
C PHE A 706 24.87 27.38 28.79
N GLU A 707 25.96 27.20 29.53
CA GLU A 707 26.07 26.13 30.52
C GLU A 707 25.18 26.37 31.75
N ALA A 708 24.84 25.32 32.49
CA ALA A 708 24.02 25.44 33.69
C ALA A 708 24.67 26.37 34.73
N GLY A 709 23.94 27.41 35.13
CA GLY A 709 24.43 28.43 36.08
C GLY A 709 25.25 29.56 35.44
N GLU A 710 25.60 29.46 34.16
CA GLU A 710 26.20 30.56 33.40
C GLU A 710 25.18 31.68 33.18
N PRO A 711 25.53 32.96 33.42
CA PRO A 711 24.69 34.07 33.04
C PRO A 711 24.57 34.20 31.51
N VAL A 712 23.34 34.33 31.02
CA VAL A 712 23.03 34.63 29.62
C VAL A 712 23.42 36.08 29.32
N ARG A 713 24.22 36.28 28.26
CA ARG A 713 24.75 37.59 27.86
C ARG A 713 24.45 37.87 26.39
N ALA A 714 24.02 39.09 26.10
CA ALA A 714 23.86 39.57 24.74
C ALA A 714 24.28 41.04 24.61
N LYS A 715 24.78 41.42 23.44
CA LYS A 715 25.05 42.81 23.07
C LYS A 715 24.19 43.22 21.89
N ILE A 716 23.58 44.39 22.00
CA ILE A 716 22.65 44.94 21.00
C ILE A 716 23.28 46.20 20.43
N ALA A 717 23.58 46.19 19.13
CA ALA A 717 24.03 47.38 18.43
C ALA A 717 22.85 48.01 17.66
N LEU A 718 22.68 49.32 17.82
CA LEU A 718 21.66 50.10 17.14
C LEU A 718 22.24 50.82 15.91
N SER A 719 21.38 51.13 14.94
CA SER A 719 21.76 52.04 13.86
C SER A 719 22.04 53.46 14.39
N PRO A 720 22.86 54.28 13.71
CA PRO A 720 23.15 55.64 14.16
C PRO A 720 21.90 56.53 14.35
N ALA A 721 20.86 56.32 13.52
CA ALA A 721 19.62 57.09 13.60
C ALA A 721 18.72 56.67 14.77
N ALA A 722 18.94 55.48 15.34
CA ALA A 722 18.22 55.00 16.53
C ALA A 722 18.74 55.62 17.84
N ALA A 723 19.64 56.61 17.78
CA ALA A 723 20.07 57.37 18.95
C ALA A 723 18.86 57.94 19.73
N GLY A 724 18.87 57.77 21.05
CA GLY A 724 17.79 58.22 21.94
C GLY A 724 16.50 57.39 21.89
N ALA A 725 16.42 56.32 21.10
CA ALA A 725 15.35 55.34 21.21
C ALA A 725 15.55 54.44 22.45
N SER A 726 14.46 53.95 23.03
CA SER A 726 14.49 53.00 24.15
C SER A 726 14.57 51.57 23.63
N ILE A 727 15.30 50.71 24.33
CA ILE A 727 15.34 49.27 24.07
C ILE A 727 14.62 48.55 25.19
N GLU A 728 13.65 47.72 24.82
CA GLU A 728 12.98 46.78 25.69
C GLU A 728 13.48 45.37 25.40
N GLN A 729 13.73 44.61 26.46
CA GLN A 729 14.26 43.25 26.40
C GLN A 729 13.29 42.31 27.11
N GLU A 730 12.97 41.18 26.50
CA GLU A 730 12.20 40.11 27.11
C GLU A 730 12.87 38.76 26.86
N ILE A 731 12.81 37.87 27.86
CA ILE A 731 13.09 36.45 27.64
C ILE A 731 11.82 35.70 27.95
N ILE A 732 11.32 34.96 26.97
CA ILE A 732 10.23 34.01 27.14
C ILE A 732 10.77 32.60 27.00
N ASP A 733 10.12 31.66 27.68
CA ASP A 733 10.36 30.24 27.43
C ASP A 733 9.41 29.69 26.35
N ASN A 734 9.62 28.43 25.97
CA ASN A 734 8.83 27.71 24.96
C ASN A 734 7.32 27.60 25.29
N THR A 735 6.88 27.83 26.53
CA THR A 735 5.47 27.85 26.93
C THR A 735 4.84 29.23 26.77
N GLY A 736 5.63 30.22 26.33
CA GLY A 736 5.24 31.63 26.28
C GLY A 736 5.35 32.32 27.64
N ARG A 737 5.89 31.66 28.68
CA ARG A 737 6.06 32.26 30.00
C ARG A 737 7.22 33.26 29.96
N LEU A 738 6.93 34.47 30.41
CA LEU A 738 7.90 35.54 30.57
C LEU A 738 8.81 35.28 31.77
N LEU A 739 10.12 35.22 31.54
CA LEU A 739 11.14 34.97 32.57
C LEU A 739 11.96 36.20 32.95
N TYR A 740 12.08 37.16 32.03
CA TYR A 740 12.88 38.35 32.20
C TYR A 740 12.27 39.53 31.45
N ARG A 741 12.35 40.71 32.06
CA ARG A 741 12.15 42.02 31.43
C ARG A 741 13.32 42.91 31.78
N GLY A 742 13.84 43.60 30.78
CA GLY A 742 14.96 44.52 30.94
C GLY A 742 14.92 45.66 29.94
N GLN A 743 15.90 46.55 30.06
CA GLN A 743 16.10 47.65 29.14
C GLN A 743 17.60 47.86 28.90
N GLY A 744 17.93 48.49 27.77
CA GLY A 744 19.31 48.87 27.41
C GLY A 744 19.93 48.02 26.30
N THR A 745 21.19 48.29 25.99
CA THR A 745 21.94 47.67 24.88
C THR A 745 22.70 46.41 25.26
N GLU A 746 22.66 46.01 26.54
CA GLU A 746 23.32 44.81 27.04
C GLU A 746 22.32 43.97 27.84
N LEU A 747 22.42 42.65 27.70
CA LEU A 747 21.70 41.68 28.51
C LEU A 747 22.69 41.00 29.46
N LEU A 748 22.30 40.89 30.73
CA LEU A 748 22.93 40.01 31.70
C LEU A 748 21.84 39.36 32.56
N TRP A 749 21.40 38.17 32.17
CA TRP A 749 20.35 37.44 32.87
C TRP A 749 20.91 36.18 33.55
N LYS A 750 20.59 36.00 34.84
CA LYS A 750 20.90 34.76 35.56
C LYS A 750 19.67 33.85 35.52
N PRO A 751 19.73 32.66 34.92
CA PRO A 751 18.55 31.84 34.65
C PRO A 751 18.05 31.04 35.87
N ALA A 752 17.85 31.71 37.01
CA ALA A 752 17.46 31.05 38.27
C ALA A 752 16.02 30.48 38.27
N ASN A 753 15.16 30.97 37.38
CA ASN A 753 13.74 30.59 37.23
C ASN A 753 13.45 29.85 35.91
N ALA A 754 14.49 29.54 35.13
CA ALA A 754 14.34 28.69 33.96
C ALA A 754 13.98 27.27 34.43
N VAL A 755 13.00 26.64 33.77
CA VAL A 755 12.57 25.26 34.07
C VAL A 755 12.48 24.40 32.81
N VAL A 756 12.84 24.96 31.66
CA VAL A 756 12.86 24.32 30.35
C VAL A 756 14.14 24.70 29.63
N ASN A 757 14.50 23.99 28.56
CA ASN A 757 15.80 24.15 27.91
C ASN A 757 15.80 25.21 26.80
N ARG A 758 14.66 25.58 26.19
CA ARG A 758 14.59 26.61 25.12
C ARG A 758 14.00 27.92 25.60
N HIS A 759 14.62 29.00 25.14
CA HIS A 759 14.18 30.35 25.38
C HIS A 759 14.27 31.18 24.11
N VAL A 760 13.47 32.24 24.04
CA VAL A 760 13.54 33.26 22.98
C VAL A 760 13.89 34.58 23.64
N PHE A 761 15.01 35.16 23.24
CA PHE A 761 15.37 36.52 23.59
C PHE A 761 14.76 37.49 22.58
N ILE A 762 13.90 38.39 23.05
CA ILE A 762 13.16 39.37 22.25
C ILE A 762 13.70 40.75 22.59
N VAL A 763 14.07 41.51 21.55
CA VAL A 763 14.56 42.88 21.67
C VAL A 763 13.67 43.78 20.82
N ARG A 764 13.07 44.79 21.46
CA ARG A 764 12.22 45.79 20.80
C ARG A 764 12.87 47.16 20.90
N LEU A 765 12.99 47.83 19.77
CA LEU A 765 13.41 49.22 19.67
C LEU A 765 12.17 50.08 19.61
N CYS A 766 11.99 50.98 20.58
CA CYS A 766 10.81 51.83 20.70
C CYS A 766 11.19 53.31 20.76
N ARG A 767 10.33 54.20 20.28
CA ARG A 767 10.43 55.65 20.51
C ARG A 767 9.05 56.22 20.77
N ASN A 768 8.88 56.91 21.88
CA ASN A 768 7.59 57.49 22.30
C ASN A 768 6.42 56.46 22.30
N GLY A 769 6.71 55.20 22.63
CA GLY A 769 5.72 54.11 22.63
C GLY A 769 5.47 53.46 21.26
N GLU A 770 6.08 53.96 20.17
CA GLU A 770 6.00 53.35 18.84
C GLU A 770 7.09 52.28 18.67
N LEU A 771 6.72 51.10 18.15
CA LEU A 771 7.65 50.02 17.80
C LEU A 771 8.37 50.34 16.48
N LEU A 772 9.68 50.51 16.55
CA LEU A 772 10.54 50.84 15.39
C LEU A 772 11.19 49.60 14.77
N ASP A 773 11.61 48.62 15.57
CA ASP A 773 12.17 47.33 15.11
C ASP A 773 12.01 46.27 16.20
N GLU A 774 11.94 45.01 15.79
CA GLU A 774 11.99 43.86 16.69
C GLU A 774 12.97 42.81 16.16
N ARG A 775 13.82 42.28 17.05
CA ARG A 775 14.68 41.14 16.80
C ARG A 775 14.41 40.05 17.83
N GLN A 776 14.37 38.82 17.36
CA GLN A 776 14.27 37.63 18.21
C GLN A 776 15.45 36.71 17.91
N GLN A 777 16.02 36.13 18.97
CA GLN A 777 17.03 35.07 18.86
C GLN A 777 16.76 33.97 19.88
N GLU A 778 16.74 32.73 19.41
CA GLU A 778 16.62 31.56 20.26
C GLU A 778 17.95 31.23 20.95
N PHE A 779 17.86 30.75 22.19
CA PHE A 779 19.00 30.17 22.89
C PHE A 779 18.59 29.02 23.80
N PHE A 780 19.58 28.22 24.20
CA PHE A 780 19.39 26.98 24.94
C PHE A 780 20.16 26.98 26.25
N LEU A 781 19.53 26.42 27.29
CA LEU A 781 20.10 26.17 28.61
C LEU A 781 20.05 24.67 28.89
N PRO A 782 21.01 23.87 28.37
CA PRO A 782 21.13 22.46 28.72
C PRO A 782 21.19 22.27 30.25
N ASP A 783 20.62 21.18 30.74
CA ASP A 783 20.60 20.76 32.15
C ASP A 783 19.71 21.55 33.14
N VAL A 784 18.92 22.53 32.69
CA VAL A 784 17.90 23.20 33.53
C VAL A 784 16.74 22.27 33.88
N LEU A 785 16.24 21.48 32.93
CA LEU A 785 15.21 20.47 33.18
C LEU A 785 15.86 19.17 33.73
N TYR A 786 15.66 18.87 35.02
CA TYR A 786 16.21 17.66 35.66
C TYR A 786 15.35 16.41 35.41
N ALA A 787 15.52 15.85 34.22
CA ALA A 787 14.88 14.66 33.66
C ALA A 787 14.77 13.43 34.58
N THR A 788 15.76 13.20 35.45
CA THR A 788 15.91 11.93 36.17
C THR A 788 14.87 11.68 37.26
N ARG A 789 14.10 12.71 37.61
CA ARG A 789 12.99 12.59 38.57
C ARG A 789 11.66 12.21 37.93
N ASN A 790 11.57 12.16 36.59
CA ASN A 790 10.34 11.95 35.84
C ASN A 790 10.52 10.92 34.69
N TYR A 791 11.01 9.71 34.98
CA TYR A 791 10.97 8.58 34.04
C TYR A 791 9.73 7.73 34.33
N ALA A 792 8.57 8.08 33.77
CA ALA A 792 7.36 7.28 33.98
C ALA A 792 7.09 6.38 32.77
N HIS A 793 7.19 6.92 31.55
CA HIS A 793 6.80 6.21 30.33
C HIS A 793 7.72 6.55 29.14
N LEU A 794 8.40 5.51 28.63
CA LEU A 794 9.23 5.53 27.41
C LEU A 794 8.36 5.24 26.19
N LEU A 795 8.40 6.12 25.18
CA LEU A 795 7.77 5.90 23.88
C LEU A 795 8.83 5.85 22.78
N TRP A 796 8.86 4.73 22.04
CA TRP A 796 9.53 4.70 20.74
C TRP A 796 8.74 5.55 19.74
N THR A 797 9.42 6.50 19.12
CA THR A 797 8.88 7.44 18.15
C THR A 797 9.83 7.54 16.99
N ASP A 798 9.33 7.27 15.79
CA ASP A 798 10.10 7.53 14.59
C ASP A 798 10.15 9.04 14.30
N GLY A 799 11.33 9.51 13.89
CA GLY A 799 11.54 10.84 13.30
C GLY A 799 11.11 10.91 11.83
N ASP A 800 10.61 9.81 11.27
CA ASP A 800 10.36 9.72 9.83
C ASP A 800 9.07 10.44 9.43
N CYS A 801 9.23 11.37 8.48
CA CYS A 801 8.20 11.86 7.56
C CYS A 801 7.06 12.73 8.12
N PHE A 802 7.24 13.42 9.25
CA PHE A 802 6.22 14.38 9.71
C PHE A 802 6.61 15.83 9.42
N PRO A 803 5.64 16.71 9.09
CA PRO A 803 5.91 18.13 8.91
C PRO A 803 6.50 18.77 10.17
N GLU A 804 7.55 19.58 10.04
CA GLU A 804 8.21 20.27 11.17
C GLU A 804 7.24 21.02 12.09
N TYR A 805 6.16 21.57 11.53
CA TYR A 805 5.17 22.31 12.29
C TYR A 805 4.29 21.46 13.21
N THR A 806 4.23 20.16 12.95
CA THR A 806 3.41 19.25 13.76
C THR A 806 4.13 18.78 15.02
N TYR A 807 5.45 18.93 15.09
CA TYR A 807 6.23 18.43 16.22
C TYR A 807 5.78 18.99 17.57
N PRO A 808 5.59 20.32 17.76
CA PRO A 808 5.13 20.86 19.03
C PRO A 808 3.83 20.21 19.51
N TYR A 809 2.88 20.02 18.59
CA TYR A 809 1.56 19.44 18.86
C TYR A 809 1.61 17.96 19.19
N ARG A 810 2.46 17.21 18.50
CA ARG A 810 2.63 15.76 18.73
C ARG A 810 3.30 15.51 20.07
N HIS A 811 4.27 16.35 20.45
CA HIS A 811 4.90 16.25 21.76
C HIS A 811 3.96 16.68 22.89
N GLU A 812 3.14 17.71 22.69
CA GLU A 812 2.04 18.06 23.60
C GLU A 812 1.08 16.88 23.80
N LEU A 813 0.66 16.24 22.71
CA LEU A 813 -0.25 15.10 22.76
C LEU A 813 0.39 13.92 23.50
N LYS A 814 1.66 13.58 23.18
CA LYS A 814 2.43 12.56 23.89
C LYS A 814 2.49 12.84 25.40
N ARG A 815 2.72 14.10 25.79
CA ARG A 815 2.72 14.51 27.21
C ARG A 815 1.35 14.34 27.86
N ARG A 816 0.26 14.71 27.17
CA ARG A 816 -1.12 14.50 27.67
C ARG A 816 -1.43 13.01 27.89
N PHE A 817 -0.85 12.14 27.07
CA PHE A 817 -0.91 10.69 27.26
C PHE A 817 0.05 10.15 28.34
N GLY A 818 0.77 11.03 29.06
CA GLY A 818 1.67 10.65 30.14
C GLY A 818 3.10 10.30 29.70
N PHE A 819 3.43 10.40 28.40
CA PHE A 819 4.79 10.17 27.94
C PHE A 819 5.69 11.37 28.27
N ASN A 820 6.73 11.11 29.07
CA ASN A 820 7.73 12.08 29.47
C ASN A 820 9.15 11.69 29.04
N TYR A 821 9.29 10.59 28.31
CA TYR A 821 10.54 10.10 27.74
C TYR A 821 10.32 9.53 26.33
N LEU A 822 11.13 9.96 25.36
CA LEU A 822 11.01 9.62 23.94
C LEU A 822 12.31 8.99 23.42
N TYR A 823 12.17 8.01 22.54
CA TYR A 823 13.26 7.27 21.92
C TYR A 823 13.07 7.22 20.41
N ALA A 824 14.09 7.52 19.59
CA ALA A 824 14.06 7.23 18.16
C ALA A 824 15.17 6.27 17.75
N GLY A 825 14.85 5.37 16.81
CA GLY A 825 15.79 4.39 16.26
C GLY A 825 16.61 4.88 15.08
N SER A 826 16.37 6.10 14.57
CA SER A 826 16.87 6.51 13.25
C SER A 826 18.29 7.11 13.28
N SER A 827 18.87 7.34 12.10
CA SER A 827 20.17 8.01 12.00
C SER A 827 20.09 9.47 12.48
N ALA A 828 21.16 9.96 13.10
CA ALA A 828 21.31 11.32 13.66
C ALA A 828 20.75 12.49 12.80
N GLY A 829 20.65 12.34 11.48
CA GLY A 829 20.12 13.35 10.57
C GLY A 829 18.59 13.48 10.53
N ALA A 830 17.81 12.45 10.87
CA ALA A 830 16.35 12.53 11.00
C ALA A 830 15.95 12.97 12.42
N ASP A 831 16.71 12.53 13.41
CA ASP A 831 16.37 12.74 14.82
C ASP A 831 16.64 14.16 15.32
N ALA A 832 17.49 14.96 14.65
CA ALA A 832 17.80 16.32 15.08
C ALA A 832 16.56 17.24 15.22
N TRP A 833 15.55 17.07 14.36
CA TRP A 833 14.29 17.83 14.43
C TRP A 833 13.44 17.42 15.62
N THR A 834 13.19 16.12 15.78
CA THR A 834 12.47 15.58 16.93
C THR A 834 13.19 15.91 18.23
N LEU A 835 14.51 15.88 18.23
CA LEU A 835 15.38 16.13 19.38
C LEU A 835 15.35 17.61 19.82
N LYS A 836 15.25 18.54 18.86
CA LYS A 836 14.99 19.97 19.14
C LYS A 836 13.60 20.19 19.75
N TYR A 837 12.54 19.60 19.19
CA TYR A 837 11.19 19.84 19.68
C TYR A 837 10.86 19.06 20.97
N ALA A 838 11.27 17.79 21.08
CA ALA A 838 11.09 16.93 22.25
C ALA A 838 11.75 17.52 23.49
N ASN A 839 13.04 17.82 23.41
CA ASN A 839 13.81 18.30 24.57
C ASN A 839 13.58 19.78 24.83
N CYS A 840 13.45 20.58 23.78
CA CYS A 840 13.51 22.03 23.90
C CYS A 840 12.12 22.69 23.92
N GLU A 841 11.02 22.05 23.46
CA GLU A 841 9.67 22.64 23.51
C GLU A 841 8.68 21.94 24.47
N ALA A 842 8.76 20.62 24.65
CA ALA A 842 7.77 19.88 25.44
C ALA A 842 8.26 19.38 26.81
N GLY A 843 9.54 19.56 27.12
CA GLY A 843 10.16 19.05 28.36
C GLY A 843 10.26 17.52 28.40
N THR A 844 10.33 16.88 27.24
CA THR A 844 10.45 15.42 27.08
C THR A 844 11.90 15.04 26.83
N ASN A 845 12.38 14.00 27.49
CA ASN A 845 13.75 13.52 27.32
C ASN A 845 13.91 12.72 26.04
N TRP A 846 15.12 12.68 25.50
CA TRP A 846 15.43 12.01 24.24
C TRP A 846 16.62 11.06 24.33
N HIS A 847 16.56 9.99 23.53
CA HIS A 847 17.63 9.03 23.29
C HIS A 847 18.12 9.11 21.84
N CYS A 848 19.41 9.37 21.63
CA CYS A 848 20.01 9.41 20.28
C CYS A 848 20.68 8.07 19.93
N ASN A 849 20.48 7.63 18.70
CA ASN A 849 21.21 6.50 18.13
C ASN A 849 22.55 6.98 17.54
N ALA A 850 23.67 6.42 18.00
CA ALA A 850 24.94 6.53 17.32
C ALA A 850 24.88 5.64 16.07
N ALA A 851 24.66 6.25 14.91
CA ALA A 851 24.68 5.54 13.64
C ALA A 851 26.07 4.92 13.45
N GLY A 852 26.19 3.60 13.60
CA GLY A 852 27.50 2.96 13.46
C GLY A 852 27.50 1.44 13.38
N LEU A 853 26.50 0.75 13.95
CA LEU A 853 26.57 -0.70 14.13
C LEU A 853 25.42 -1.51 13.48
N HIS A 854 24.60 -0.86 12.64
CA HIS A 854 23.51 -1.56 11.93
C HIS A 854 24.07 -2.39 10.76
N ASN A 855 23.86 -3.71 10.78
CA ASN A 855 24.27 -4.58 9.69
C ASN A 855 23.20 -4.59 8.57
N SER A 856 23.15 -3.52 7.75
CA SER A 856 22.17 -3.39 6.66
C SER A 856 22.27 -4.48 5.59
N ASN A 857 23.37 -5.24 5.55
CA ASN A 857 23.59 -6.35 4.62
C ASN A 857 23.25 -7.72 5.20
N PHE A 858 22.79 -7.79 6.47
CA PHE A 858 22.50 -9.04 7.17
C PHE A 858 21.68 -10.03 6.33
N MET A 859 20.53 -9.60 5.80
CA MET A 859 19.64 -10.48 5.03
C MET A 859 20.28 -11.00 3.73
N ASN A 860 21.15 -10.20 3.11
CA ASN A 860 21.87 -10.60 1.90
C ASN A 860 22.97 -11.60 2.24
N SER A 861 23.77 -11.33 3.29
CA SER A 861 24.83 -12.22 3.74
C SER A 861 24.29 -13.54 4.29
N LEU A 862 23.20 -13.52 5.07
CA LEU A 862 22.52 -14.73 5.57
C LEU A 862 21.98 -15.58 4.42
N LYS A 863 21.40 -14.93 3.39
CA LYS A 863 20.96 -15.63 2.19
C LYS A 863 22.15 -16.25 1.44
N GLN A 864 23.23 -15.50 1.23
CA GLN A 864 24.43 -16.00 0.54
C GLN A 864 25.08 -17.16 1.30
N TRP A 865 25.17 -17.07 2.63
CA TRP A 865 25.60 -18.18 3.46
C TRP A 865 24.64 -19.36 3.37
N SER A 866 23.32 -19.16 3.47
CA SER A 866 22.37 -20.27 3.35
C SER A 866 22.46 -20.97 1.99
N ASP A 867 22.81 -20.23 0.93
CA ASP A 867 22.94 -20.77 -0.43
C ASP A 867 24.30 -21.50 -0.64
N THR A 868 25.38 -21.03 -0.01
CA THR A 868 26.76 -21.49 -0.30
C THR A 868 27.45 -22.23 0.85
N HIS A 869 26.95 -22.04 2.07
CA HIS A 869 27.55 -22.42 3.35
C HIS A 869 28.97 -21.85 3.56
N ASP A 870 29.35 -20.82 2.82
CA ASP A 870 30.68 -20.21 2.89
C ASP A 870 30.75 -19.22 4.06
N SER A 871 31.62 -19.50 5.01
CA SER A 871 31.81 -18.71 6.23
C SER A 871 32.29 -17.28 5.96
N GLN A 872 32.77 -16.95 4.75
CA GLN A 872 33.08 -15.57 4.40
C GLN A 872 31.84 -14.66 4.50
N TYR A 873 30.65 -15.22 4.28
CA TYR A 873 29.38 -14.50 4.43
C TYR A 873 28.90 -14.44 5.89
N LEU A 874 29.56 -15.15 6.82
CA LEU A 874 29.37 -15.04 8.27
C LEU A 874 30.32 -14.02 8.93
N ILE A 875 31.13 -13.33 8.13
CA ILE A 875 31.94 -12.21 8.63
C ILE A 875 31.02 -11.00 8.79
N ASP A 876 30.88 -10.53 10.03
CA ASP A 876 30.18 -9.28 10.32
C ASP A 876 30.92 -8.13 9.62
N PRO A 877 30.28 -7.41 8.67
CA PRO A 877 30.91 -6.29 7.98
C PRO A 877 31.29 -5.15 8.93
N VAL A 878 30.75 -5.13 10.16
CA VAL A 878 31.14 -4.21 11.23
C VAL A 878 31.59 -5.02 12.46
N CYS A 879 32.67 -5.79 12.30
CA CYS A 879 33.24 -6.62 13.36
C CYS A 879 33.59 -5.77 14.60
N LYS A 880 32.86 -5.94 15.70
CA LYS A 880 33.02 -5.14 16.94
C LYS A 880 34.35 -5.37 17.67
N ASN A 881 35.10 -6.42 17.29
CA ASN A 881 36.44 -6.69 17.77
C ASN A 881 37.54 -6.15 16.83
N ASP A 882 37.19 -5.58 15.66
CA ASP A 882 38.16 -4.91 14.78
C ASP A 882 38.57 -3.55 15.39
N PRO A 883 39.86 -3.35 15.74
CA PRO A 883 40.33 -2.09 16.31
C PRO A 883 40.04 -0.86 15.46
N LYS A 884 40.01 -0.99 14.12
CA LYS A 884 39.70 0.13 13.21
C LYS A 884 38.24 0.54 13.29
N VAL A 885 37.34 -0.43 13.51
CA VAL A 885 35.91 -0.16 13.72
C VAL A 885 35.71 0.55 15.06
N ILE A 886 36.40 0.10 16.11
CA ILE A 886 36.37 0.76 17.42
C ILE A 886 36.94 2.18 17.36
N GLU A 887 38.09 2.38 16.73
CA GLU A 887 38.70 3.71 16.53
C GLU A 887 37.75 4.64 15.79
N LYS A 888 37.14 4.17 14.68
CA LYS A 888 36.15 4.95 13.94
C LYS A 888 34.88 5.27 14.75
N LEU A 889 34.41 4.36 15.60
CA LEU A 889 33.29 4.64 16.52
C LEU A 889 33.69 5.65 17.59
N GLN A 890 34.93 5.60 18.07
CA GLN A 890 35.48 6.59 19.00
C GLN A 890 35.68 7.96 18.35
N GLU A 891 35.92 8.03 17.04
CA GLU A 891 35.96 9.27 16.24
C GLU A 891 34.57 9.86 15.97
N THR A 892 33.47 9.12 16.19
CA THR A 892 32.13 9.65 15.93
C THR A 892 31.75 10.71 16.97
N ASP A 893 31.90 11.96 16.56
CA ASP A 893 31.45 13.22 17.17
C ASP A 893 29.92 13.32 17.42
N VAL A 894 29.20 12.19 17.41
CA VAL A 894 27.75 12.16 17.66
C VAL A 894 27.47 12.69 19.07
N ALA A 895 28.29 12.33 20.05
CA ALA A 895 28.15 12.83 21.42
C ALA A 895 28.30 14.36 21.50
N ASP A 896 29.28 14.97 20.82
CA ASP A 896 29.47 16.42 20.89
C ASP A 896 28.48 17.18 19.99
N ARG A 897 28.02 16.62 18.86
CA ARG A 897 26.94 17.19 18.03
C ARG A 897 25.60 17.32 18.76
N PHE A 898 25.31 16.40 19.69
CA PHE A 898 24.06 16.39 20.46
C PHE A 898 24.20 17.02 21.85
N HIS A 899 25.40 17.47 22.21
CA HIS A 899 25.68 18.18 23.45
C HIS A 899 24.76 19.40 23.67
N PHE A 900 24.30 20.04 22.60
CA PHE A 900 23.56 21.30 22.65
C PHE A 900 22.07 21.18 23.02
N PHE A 901 21.47 19.98 22.95
CA PHE A 901 20.00 19.86 22.95
C PHE A 901 19.40 18.98 24.04
N ALA A 902 20.15 18.08 24.68
CA ALA A 902 19.59 17.05 25.56
C ALA A 902 20.38 16.88 26.87
N SER A 903 19.69 16.44 27.94
CA SER A 903 20.36 15.98 29.16
C SER A 903 21.18 14.72 28.86
N ARG A 904 22.49 14.77 29.11
CA ARG A 904 23.49 13.70 28.87
C ARG A 904 23.25 12.42 29.68
N LYS A 905 22.28 11.56 29.32
CA LYS A 905 21.94 10.42 30.20
C LYS A 905 21.87 9.03 29.56
N MET A 906 21.60 8.89 28.27
CA MET A 906 21.62 7.58 27.60
C MET A 906 22.04 7.74 26.12
N PHE A 907 22.94 6.89 25.65
CA PHE A 907 23.36 6.80 24.25
C PHE A 907 23.12 5.38 23.76
N GLN A 908 22.44 5.24 22.62
CA GLN A 908 22.38 3.96 21.93
C GLN A 908 23.59 3.85 21.03
N LEU A 909 24.30 2.74 21.11
CA LEU A 909 25.42 2.48 20.21
C LEU A 909 24.96 1.89 18.85
N GLY A 910 23.66 1.58 18.70
CA GLY A 910 23.04 1.11 17.46
C GLY A 910 21.60 0.62 17.68
N ASP A 911 20.80 0.52 16.61
CA ASP A 911 19.48 -0.15 16.62
C ASP A 911 19.61 -1.63 16.21
N GLU A 912 18.71 -2.48 16.69
CA GLU A 912 18.72 -3.94 16.44
C GLU A 912 20.07 -4.62 16.71
N MET A 913 20.76 -4.15 17.74
CA MET A 913 22.16 -4.47 18.08
C MET A 913 22.41 -5.87 18.62
N SER A 914 21.45 -6.79 18.43
CA SER A 914 21.52 -8.11 19.02
C SER A 914 22.89 -8.74 18.73
N ILE A 915 23.57 -9.15 19.78
CA ILE A 915 24.76 -10.01 19.66
C ILE A 915 24.34 -11.38 19.08
N THR A 916 23.05 -11.72 19.21
CA THR A 916 22.44 -12.95 18.76
C THR A 916 21.12 -12.69 18.03
N TYR A 917 21.07 -12.91 16.72
CA TYR A 917 19.86 -12.84 15.90
C TYR A 917 19.10 -14.17 16.04
N TYR A 918 18.42 -14.36 17.17
CA TYR A 918 17.47 -15.47 17.37
C TYR A 918 18.04 -16.88 17.12
N ASN A 919 19.27 -17.18 17.61
CA ASN A 919 19.99 -18.45 17.38
C ASN A 919 20.38 -18.68 15.91
N SER A 920 20.88 -17.66 15.23
CA SER A 920 21.35 -17.78 13.85
C SER A 920 22.85 -18.13 13.78
N PRO A 921 23.32 -18.73 12.68
CA PRO A 921 24.76 -18.91 12.41
C PRO A 921 25.56 -17.60 12.39
N MET A 922 24.89 -16.45 12.26
CA MET A 922 25.49 -15.10 12.24
C MET A 922 25.75 -14.55 13.65
N ASP A 923 25.35 -15.26 14.69
CA ASP A 923 25.56 -14.85 16.09
C ASP A 923 27.04 -14.90 16.48
N THR A 924 27.86 -15.58 15.68
CA THR A 924 29.32 -15.57 15.78
C THR A 924 29.91 -14.93 14.53
N CYS A 925 30.70 -13.86 14.69
CA CYS A 925 31.42 -13.27 13.58
C CYS A 925 32.67 -14.10 13.24
N PHE A 926 32.83 -14.50 11.98
CA PHE A 926 33.98 -15.31 11.52
C PHE A 926 35.19 -14.48 11.06
N CYS A 927 35.27 -13.22 11.50
CA CYS A 927 36.42 -12.36 11.22
C CYS A 927 37.64 -12.79 12.04
N GLN A 928 38.85 -12.47 11.57
CA GLN A 928 40.12 -12.76 12.26
C GLN A 928 40.26 -12.18 13.68
N PHE A 929 39.37 -11.26 14.07
CA PHE A 929 39.35 -10.64 15.39
C PHE A 929 38.40 -11.33 16.38
N CYS A 930 37.51 -12.21 15.91
CA CYS A 930 36.49 -12.89 16.72
C CYS A 930 36.76 -14.39 16.86
N LEU A 931 37.36 -15.00 15.86
CA LEU A 931 37.80 -16.39 15.89
C LEU A 931 39.33 -16.44 15.76
N PRO A 932 40.04 -17.13 16.67
CA PRO A 932 41.49 -17.27 16.64
C PRO A 932 42.00 -18.13 15.48
#